data_AF-A0A1C7MNP8-F1
#
_entry.id   AF-A0A1C7MNP8-F1
#
_cell.length_a   1.000
_cell.length_b   1.000
_cell.length_c   1.000
_cell.angle_alpha   90.00
_cell.angle_beta   90.00
_cell.angle_gamma   90.00
#
_symmetry.space_group_name_H-M   'P 1'
#
loop_
_entity.id
_entity.type
_entity.pdbx_description
1 polymer ?
#
loop_
_entity_poly.entity_id
_entity_poly.type
_entity_poly.pdbx_seq_one_letter_code
_entity_poly.pdbx_strand_id
1 'polypeptide(L)'
;MAIDRQLSANDSTSRPVTDQLLESQRWLEKNTRDILDESDEILHVRFQLVYTVGLQRHLEDHPDRWTTVQQVFMLVKKLIPQVHEKFPFGVEVQIGQSATFPFIRILMSDASAYLVSLVARHILNGALPNYTLGQLDSQMRDAVLSFITELQVPHAVAQQVQNYCGDSALWKGLLLLRGLLAHGILVYVLKEWHWRVDYGLDQRRSMLAVPYRAKDMPALRAEFGHPDVAVALTCLSYYYGGLQEHQIDLCFALLYKLDNPTVEYETWTQGCDDVPESLRQLNGVNLRSPEQRQQHLLPLFRRNVAVINFFLSHVVFPKEAKEFPQKQVASGWDIAEKKDHVTTGFSGTNDNRYLLPTSITQRDPPHQLCTNAKVLNYLLRPENSSYICAQDVHGERLSVQKFLELLVQQEPEIRVLLDVGAEMLELQNEALVARWLELNQNAQAAVYFGDNDRLMVLTRAGTVESFVSSPFNQQLDQCLLYLDDAHTRGTDVKLPRDVRAAVTLGPKVTKDRLVQGWFIPFPPISVAHMYSGCMRMRKLGNGHSVMFFAPLEIDRSIRKAAKKTESDAVKIIDILRWVMLETCSDIQHRAHQWADQGFDHGNRASAWSEFCGGKISSDGLASSWLQREAKSLEEMYGLNPPREHPAFEIAELKQKCMQLGLCHCRRLGWTKSRRGKLITRWNAKSKSRGRRKRKRRPIAFTVTSKHSFRLGLYPLP
;
A
#
# COMPACT_ATOMS: atom_id res chain seq x y z
N MET A 1 11.36 -24.51 3.15
CA MET A 1 11.57 -25.64 2.21
C MET A 1 11.64 -26.98 2.93
N ALA A 2 12.50 -27.14 3.96
CA ALA A 2 12.55 -28.38 4.74
C ALA A 2 11.19 -28.76 5.32
N ILE A 3 10.50 -27.80 5.96
CA ILE A 3 9.16 -27.98 6.53
C ILE A 3 8.13 -28.35 5.46
N ASP A 4 8.07 -27.60 4.36
CA ASP A 4 7.16 -27.91 3.24
C ASP A 4 7.37 -29.33 2.69
N ARG A 5 8.62 -29.83 2.66
CA ARG A 5 8.94 -31.20 2.28
C ARG A 5 8.54 -32.24 3.32
N GLN A 6 8.67 -31.93 4.61
CA GLN A 6 8.14 -32.78 5.69
C GLN A 6 6.62 -32.91 5.58
N LEU A 7 5.92 -31.80 5.36
CA LEU A 7 4.46 -31.77 5.25
C LEU A 7 3.90 -32.42 3.96
N SER A 8 4.74 -32.64 2.95
CA SER A 8 4.32 -33.19 1.65
C SER A 8 4.90 -34.58 1.33
N ALA A 9 5.80 -35.12 2.16
CA ALA A 9 6.47 -36.39 1.92
C ALA A 9 5.57 -37.59 2.26
N ASN A 10 4.70 -37.97 1.32
CA ASN A 10 3.84 -39.13 1.46
C ASN A 10 4.44 -40.43 0.88
N ASP A 11 5.55 -40.36 0.13
CA ASP A 11 6.15 -41.50 -0.57
C ASP A 11 7.55 -41.86 -0.06
N SER A 12 7.89 -43.16 -0.07
CA SER A 12 9.20 -43.68 0.36
C SER A 12 10.38 -43.12 -0.43
N THR A 13 10.16 -42.65 -1.66
CA THR A 13 11.18 -42.11 -2.55
C THR A 13 11.61 -40.67 -2.24
N SER A 14 10.77 -39.89 -1.55
CA SER A 14 11.08 -38.48 -1.21
C SER A 14 11.70 -38.33 0.17
N ARG A 15 11.57 -39.33 1.06
CA ARG A 15 12.11 -39.31 2.43
C ARG A 15 13.62 -39.00 2.50
N PRO A 16 14.51 -39.61 1.70
CA PRO A 16 15.94 -39.33 1.80
C PRO A 16 16.29 -37.86 1.53
N VAL A 17 15.61 -37.23 0.57
CA VAL A 17 15.80 -35.80 0.25
C VAL A 17 15.25 -34.91 1.37
N THR A 18 14.10 -35.28 1.92
CA THR A 18 13.47 -34.60 3.04
C THR A 18 14.37 -34.65 4.29
N ASP A 19 14.97 -35.80 4.58
CA ASP A 19 15.90 -36.00 5.69
C ASP A 19 17.19 -35.18 5.50
N GLN A 20 17.78 -35.21 4.29
CA GLN A 20 18.96 -34.39 3.96
C GLN A 20 18.69 -32.88 4.09
N LEU A 21 17.50 -32.41 3.68
CA LEU A 21 17.11 -31.02 3.83
C LEU A 21 16.92 -30.64 5.30
N LEU A 22 16.36 -31.55 6.11
CA LEU A 22 16.21 -31.36 7.55
C LEU A 22 17.59 -31.29 8.24
N GLU A 23 18.49 -32.20 7.90
CA GLU A 23 19.87 -32.21 8.40
C GLU A 23 20.61 -30.92 8.03
N SER A 24 20.49 -30.49 6.77
CA SER A 24 21.08 -29.23 6.30
C SER A 24 20.52 -28.01 7.05
N GLN A 25 19.21 -27.97 7.28
CA GLN A 25 18.55 -26.90 8.03
C GLN A 25 19.08 -26.83 9.48
N ARG A 26 19.15 -27.97 10.17
CA ARG A 26 19.71 -28.07 11.53
C ARG A 26 21.19 -27.66 11.57
N TRP A 27 21.96 -28.06 10.56
CA TRP A 27 23.35 -27.66 10.45
C TRP A 27 23.48 -26.13 10.29
N LEU A 28 22.63 -25.50 9.47
CA LEU A 28 22.64 -24.04 9.31
C LEU A 28 22.23 -23.33 10.60
N GLU A 29 21.20 -23.80 11.30
CA GLU A 29 20.76 -23.23 12.58
C GLU A 29 21.88 -23.24 13.63
N LYS A 30 22.69 -24.30 13.66
CA LYS A 30 23.81 -24.47 14.59
C LYS A 30 25.09 -23.72 14.20
N ASN A 31 25.39 -23.60 12.90
CA ASN A 31 26.71 -23.16 12.44
C ASN A 31 26.72 -21.80 11.73
N THR A 32 25.58 -21.09 11.67
CA THR A 32 25.49 -19.78 10.98
C THR A 32 25.17 -18.64 11.92
N ARG A 33 25.50 -17.43 11.46
CA ARG A 33 25.13 -16.15 12.07
C ARG A 33 24.59 -15.23 10.98
N ASP A 34 23.56 -14.46 11.30
CA ASP A 34 23.01 -13.47 10.37
C ASP A 34 23.55 -12.06 10.67
N ILE A 35 23.82 -11.31 9.59
CA ILE A 35 24.21 -9.89 9.64
C ILE A 35 23.18 -9.12 8.82
N LEU A 36 22.44 -8.22 9.48
CA LEU A 36 21.32 -7.48 8.90
C LEU A 36 21.69 -6.01 8.69
N ASP A 37 21.84 -5.59 7.45
CA ASP A 37 21.90 -4.16 7.13
C ASP A 37 20.47 -3.59 7.03
N GLU A 38 20.24 -2.34 7.43
CA GLU A 38 18.89 -1.72 7.48
C GLU A 38 17.89 -2.58 8.29
N SER A 39 18.34 -3.06 9.45
CA SER A 39 17.62 -4.07 10.25
C SER A 39 16.21 -3.62 10.68
N ASP A 40 15.98 -2.32 10.83
CA ASP A 40 14.67 -1.72 11.13
C ASP A 40 13.66 -1.94 9.99
N GLU A 41 14.14 -1.95 8.74
CA GLU A 41 13.31 -2.23 7.56
C GLU A 41 13.16 -3.71 7.27
N ILE A 42 14.26 -4.47 7.36
CA ILE A 42 14.21 -5.92 7.11
C ILE A 42 13.25 -6.60 8.10
N LEU A 43 13.30 -6.17 9.36
CA LEU A 43 12.46 -6.72 10.43
C LEU A 43 11.10 -6.00 10.55
N HIS A 44 10.81 -5.05 9.65
CA HIS A 44 9.59 -4.26 9.72
C HIS A 44 8.34 -5.13 9.56
N VAL A 45 7.39 -5.00 10.49
CA VAL A 45 6.19 -5.86 10.59
C VAL A 45 5.30 -5.87 9.35
N ARG A 46 5.38 -4.82 8.52
CA ARG A 46 4.68 -4.72 7.22
C ARG A 46 5.02 -5.86 6.26
N PHE A 47 6.20 -6.47 6.39
CA PHE A 47 6.64 -7.54 5.52
C PHE A 47 6.26 -8.91 6.08
N GLN A 48 5.66 -9.71 5.22
CA GLN A 48 5.33 -11.10 5.50
C GLN A 48 5.46 -11.91 4.21
N LEU A 49 6.16 -13.02 4.28
CA LEU A 49 6.22 -14.04 3.24
C LEU A 49 5.06 -15.00 3.46
N VAL A 50 4.22 -15.19 2.46
CA VAL A 50 3.09 -16.13 2.53
C VAL A 50 3.18 -17.11 1.38
N TYR A 51 3.03 -18.38 1.72
CA TYR A 51 2.98 -19.49 0.80
C TYR A 51 1.61 -20.15 0.89
N THR A 52 0.84 -20.11 -0.19
CA THR A 52 -0.51 -20.69 -0.21
C THR A 52 -0.46 -22.20 -0.44
N VAL A 53 -1.36 -22.93 0.23
CA VAL A 53 -1.40 -24.39 0.24
C VAL A 53 -2.81 -24.86 -0.12
N GLY A 54 -2.88 -25.90 -0.95
CA GLY A 54 -4.14 -26.51 -1.40
C GLY A 54 -4.60 -26.04 -2.79
N LEU A 55 -5.79 -26.49 -3.18
CA LEU A 55 -6.38 -26.14 -4.48
C LEU A 55 -6.98 -24.75 -4.44
N GLN A 56 -6.71 -23.98 -5.48
CA GLN A 56 -7.28 -22.66 -5.69
C GLN A 56 -8.79 -22.77 -5.93
N ARG A 57 -9.59 -21.93 -5.25
CA ARG A 57 -11.05 -21.87 -5.36
C ARG A 57 -11.53 -20.43 -5.53
N HIS A 58 -12.77 -20.27 -5.98
CA HIS A 58 -13.41 -18.94 -6.04
C HIS A 58 -13.63 -18.40 -4.63
N LEU A 59 -13.69 -17.06 -4.51
CA LEU A 59 -14.19 -16.43 -3.28
C LEU A 59 -15.62 -16.91 -2.99
N GLU A 60 -15.95 -17.04 -1.71
CA GLU A 60 -17.32 -17.28 -1.30
C GLU A 60 -18.23 -16.17 -1.84
N ASP A 61 -19.44 -16.55 -2.28
CA ASP A 61 -20.47 -15.65 -2.82
C ASP A 61 -20.15 -15.06 -4.20
N HIS A 62 -19.31 -15.73 -4.98
CA HIS A 62 -19.12 -15.41 -6.39
C HIS A 62 -20.40 -15.66 -7.21
N PRO A 63 -20.81 -14.74 -8.12
CA PRO A 63 -20.15 -13.48 -8.50
C PRO A 63 -20.59 -12.26 -7.66
N ASP A 64 -21.62 -12.41 -6.83
CA ASP A 64 -22.26 -11.33 -6.06
C ASP A 64 -21.28 -10.54 -5.19
N ARG A 65 -20.20 -11.19 -4.78
CA ARG A 65 -19.12 -10.60 -4.01
C ARG A 65 -18.52 -9.35 -4.63
N TRP A 66 -18.23 -9.35 -5.94
CA TRP A 66 -17.66 -8.15 -6.59
C TRP A 66 -18.71 -7.28 -7.26
N THR A 67 -19.81 -7.85 -7.73
CA THR A 67 -20.89 -7.05 -8.32
C THR A 67 -21.50 -6.12 -7.27
N THR A 68 -21.64 -6.59 -6.02
CA THR A 68 -22.07 -5.74 -4.88
C THR A 68 -21.08 -4.60 -4.63
N VAL A 69 -19.76 -4.86 -4.64
CA VAL A 69 -18.75 -3.79 -4.49
C VAL A 69 -18.86 -2.76 -5.62
N GLN A 70 -19.00 -3.21 -6.86
CA GLN A 70 -19.18 -2.33 -8.03
C GLN A 70 -20.44 -1.46 -7.88
N GLN A 71 -21.57 -2.04 -7.50
CA GLN A 71 -22.83 -1.31 -7.32
C GLN A 71 -22.76 -0.30 -6.16
N VAL A 72 -22.09 -0.66 -5.05
CA VAL A 72 -21.84 0.29 -3.96
C VAL A 72 -20.99 1.46 -4.46
N PHE A 73 -19.96 1.23 -5.28
CA PHE A 73 -19.22 2.33 -5.90
C PHE A 73 -20.07 3.18 -6.86
N MET A 74 -20.95 2.57 -7.67
CA MET A 74 -21.88 3.33 -8.51
C MET A 74 -22.78 4.24 -7.68
N LEU A 75 -23.24 3.76 -6.53
CA LEU A 75 -24.00 4.56 -5.59
C LEU A 75 -23.16 5.69 -4.98
N VAL A 76 -21.91 5.42 -4.61
CA VAL A 76 -20.97 6.45 -4.14
C VAL A 76 -20.75 7.52 -5.21
N LYS A 77 -20.53 7.15 -6.48
CA LYS A 77 -20.41 8.09 -7.60
C LYS A 77 -21.62 9.03 -7.69
N LYS A 78 -22.83 8.49 -7.51
CA LYS A 78 -24.08 9.27 -7.55
C LYS A 78 -24.22 10.22 -6.36
N LEU A 79 -23.78 9.80 -5.18
CA LEU A 79 -24.01 10.52 -3.92
C LEU A 79 -22.88 11.48 -3.55
N ILE A 80 -21.68 11.32 -4.11
CA ILE A 80 -20.51 12.14 -3.70
C ILE A 80 -20.70 13.65 -3.91
N PRO A 81 -21.42 14.16 -4.94
CA PRO A 81 -21.65 15.61 -5.06
C PRO A 81 -22.41 16.18 -3.86
N GLN A 82 -23.40 15.45 -3.34
CA GLN A 82 -24.17 15.86 -2.15
C GLN A 82 -23.29 15.86 -0.88
N VAL A 83 -22.34 14.91 -0.78
CA VAL A 83 -21.40 14.87 0.34
C VAL A 83 -20.43 16.05 0.25
N HIS A 84 -19.92 16.36 -0.94
CA HIS A 84 -19.03 17.49 -1.18
C HIS A 84 -19.73 18.83 -0.89
N GLU A 85 -20.98 19.01 -1.31
CA GLU A 85 -21.76 20.23 -1.00
C GLU A 85 -21.89 20.45 0.52
N LYS A 86 -22.15 19.38 1.28
CA LYS A 86 -22.28 19.45 2.74
C LYS A 86 -20.94 19.59 3.46
N PHE A 87 -19.87 19.02 2.90
CA PHE A 87 -18.54 18.99 3.48
C PHE A 87 -17.49 19.36 2.41
N PRO A 88 -17.42 20.64 1.99
CA PRO A 88 -16.56 21.07 0.89
C PRO A 88 -15.08 20.75 1.15
N PHE A 89 -14.62 20.89 2.39
CA PHE A 89 -13.25 20.52 2.77
C PHE A 89 -13.11 19.11 3.37
N GLY A 90 -14.18 18.32 3.32
CA GLY A 90 -14.22 16.97 3.90
C GLY A 90 -13.94 15.86 2.90
N VAL A 91 -14.03 16.15 1.60
CA VAL A 91 -13.82 15.22 0.49
C VAL A 91 -13.18 15.98 -0.68
N GLU A 92 -12.13 15.45 -1.28
CA GLU A 92 -11.64 15.90 -2.58
C GLU A 92 -12.35 15.12 -3.68
N VAL A 93 -12.92 15.82 -4.66
CA VAL A 93 -13.60 15.21 -5.80
C VAL A 93 -13.11 15.83 -7.09
N GLN A 94 -12.51 15.03 -7.98
CA GLN A 94 -12.24 15.47 -9.35
C GLN A 94 -13.27 14.86 -10.29
N ILE A 95 -14.20 15.71 -10.74
CA ILE A 95 -15.30 15.31 -11.61
C ILE A 95 -14.77 15.18 -13.05
N GLY A 96 -14.90 14.00 -13.63
CA GLY A 96 -14.66 13.75 -15.05
C GLY A 96 -15.94 13.86 -15.88
N GLN A 97 -15.90 13.34 -17.11
CA GLN A 97 -17.10 13.19 -17.95
C GLN A 97 -18.17 12.31 -17.27
N SER A 98 -19.45 12.49 -17.64
CA SER A 98 -20.60 11.81 -17.02
C SER A 98 -20.46 10.28 -16.92
N ALA A 99 -19.83 9.65 -17.91
CA ALA A 99 -19.62 8.20 -17.97
C ALA A 99 -18.51 7.67 -17.03
N THR A 100 -17.65 8.54 -16.52
CA THR A 100 -16.44 8.19 -15.77
C THR A 100 -16.70 8.11 -14.27
N PHE A 101 -15.81 7.44 -13.53
CA PHE A 101 -15.84 7.48 -12.08
C PHE A 101 -14.99 8.67 -11.61
N PRO A 102 -15.53 9.59 -10.79
CA PRO A 102 -14.74 10.71 -10.29
C PRO A 102 -13.61 10.22 -9.40
N PHE A 103 -12.47 10.91 -9.41
CA PHE A 103 -11.49 10.68 -8.35
C PHE A 103 -12.08 11.17 -7.03
N ILE A 104 -12.04 10.33 -5.98
CA ILE A 104 -12.64 10.63 -4.68
C ILE A 104 -11.61 10.33 -3.61
N ARG A 105 -11.40 11.30 -2.71
CA ARG A 105 -10.63 11.09 -1.49
C ARG A 105 -11.36 11.67 -0.29
N ILE A 106 -11.53 10.88 0.76
CA ILE A 106 -12.19 11.35 1.99
C ILE A 106 -11.14 11.89 2.96
N LEU A 107 -11.28 13.13 3.40
CA LEU A 107 -10.34 13.80 4.30
C LEU A 107 -10.83 13.77 5.75
N MET A 108 -12.14 14.01 5.97
CA MET A 108 -12.72 14.16 7.31
C MET A 108 -13.56 12.97 7.75
N SER A 109 -13.54 12.67 9.05
CA SER A 109 -14.35 11.57 9.62
C SER A 109 -15.85 11.85 9.52
N ASP A 110 -16.29 13.09 9.69
CA ASP A 110 -17.72 13.44 9.62
C ASP A 110 -18.29 13.25 8.21
N ALA A 111 -17.50 13.62 7.18
CA ALA A 111 -17.86 13.36 5.79
C ALA A 111 -17.97 11.86 5.51
N SER A 112 -17.04 11.05 6.05
CA SER A 112 -17.09 9.59 5.92
C SER A 112 -18.32 8.97 6.57
N ALA A 113 -18.69 9.41 7.78
CA ALA A 113 -19.86 8.93 8.50
C ALA A 113 -21.15 9.29 7.77
N TYR A 114 -21.22 10.52 7.23
CA TYR A 114 -22.35 10.97 6.43
C TYR A 114 -22.50 10.15 5.14
N LEU A 115 -21.40 9.90 4.40
CA LEU A 115 -21.41 9.07 3.20
C LEU A 115 -21.93 7.65 3.51
N VAL A 116 -21.41 7.00 4.55
CA VAL A 116 -21.84 5.64 4.95
C VAL A 116 -23.33 5.61 5.27
N SER A 117 -23.82 6.57 6.05
CA SER A 117 -25.25 6.69 6.39
C SER A 117 -26.12 6.89 5.15
N LEU A 118 -25.67 7.71 4.19
CA LEU A 118 -26.41 8.01 2.98
C LEU A 118 -26.47 6.79 2.05
N VAL A 119 -25.33 6.13 1.83
CA VAL A 119 -25.21 4.88 1.07
C VAL A 119 -26.13 3.80 1.65
N ALA A 120 -26.08 3.57 2.97
CA ALA A 120 -26.91 2.57 3.65
C ALA A 120 -28.42 2.82 3.45
N ARG A 121 -28.86 4.08 3.58
CA ARG A 121 -30.27 4.45 3.37
C ARG A 121 -30.74 4.22 1.94
N HIS A 122 -29.92 4.54 0.95
CA HIS A 122 -30.25 4.28 -0.46
C HIS A 122 -30.29 2.77 -0.76
N ILE A 123 -29.39 1.98 -0.19
CA ILE A 123 -29.42 0.51 -0.31
C ILE A 123 -30.75 -0.05 0.21
N LEU A 124 -31.19 0.39 1.39
CA LEU A 124 -32.49 -0.03 1.97
C LEU A 124 -33.71 0.47 1.18
N ASN A 125 -33.54 1.49 0.33
CA ASN A 125 -34.56 1.96 -0.61
C ASN A 125 -34.55 1.18 -1.94
N GLY A 126 -33.77 0.10 -2.04
CA GLY A 126 -33.71 -0.75 -3.24
C GLY A 126 -32.72 -0.28 -4.30
N ALA A 127 -31.69 0.49 -3.93
CA ALA A 127 -30.68 0.96 -4.88
C ALA A 127 -29.72 -0.14 -5.38
N LEU A 128 -29.73 -1.33 -4.78
CA LEU A 128 -28.93 -2.49 -5.21
C LEU A 128 -29.81 -3.51 -5.95
N PRO A 129 -29.68 -3.67 -7.28
CA PRO A 129 -30.56 -4.54 -8.07
C PRO A 129 -30.49 -6.03 -7.69
N ASN A 130 -29.37 -6.47 -7.12
CA ASN A 130 -29.15 -7.86 -6.70
C ASN A 130 -29.81 -8.19 -5.35
N TYR A 131 -30.38 -7.21 -4.62
CA TYR A 131 -31.06 -7.45 -3.34
C TYR A 131 -32.43 -6.77 -3.26
N THR A 132 -33.45 -7.52 -2.86
CA THR A 132 -34.82 -6.99 -2.68
C THR A 132 -35.03 -6.40 -1.28
N LEU A 133 -34.23 -5.38 -0.91
CA LEU A 133 -34.30 -4.76 0.42
C LEU A 133 -35.42 -3.72 0.57
N GLY A 134 -35.95 -3.19 -0.54
CA GLY A 134 -36.98 -2.14 -0.51
C GLY A 134 -38.33 -2.57 0.06
N GLN A 135 -38.58 -3.88 0.17
CA GLN A 135 -39.85 -4.48 0.62
C GLN A 135 -39.88 -4.82 2.11
N LEU A 136 -38.78 -4.56 2.83
CA LEU A 136 -38.71 -4.81 4.28
C LEU A 136 -39.68 -3.88 5.04
N ASP A 137 -40.30 -4.39 6.11
CA ASP A 137 -41.10 -3.58 7.02
C ASP A 137 -40.22 -2.58 7.81
N SER A 138 -40.84 -1.58 8.46
CA SER A 138 -40.08 -0.53 9.17
C SER A 138 -39.15 -1.09 10.25
N GLN A 139 -39.60 -2.10 10.99
CA GLN A 139 -38.84 -2.65 12.12
C GLN A 139 -37.60 -3.42 11.62
N MET A 140 -37.77 -4.22 10.57
CA MET A 140 -36.67 -4.96 9.94
C MET A 140 -35.72 -4.03 9.20
N ARG A 141 -36.20 -2.94 8.60
CA ARG A 141 -35.36 -1.91 7.97
C ARG A 141 -34.41 -1.27 8.98
N ASP A 142 -34.90 -0.91 10.15
CA ASP A 142 -34.07 -0.33 11.21
C ASP A 142 -33.05 -1.35 11.75
N ALA A 143 -33.48 -2.60 11.92
CA ALA A 143 -32.60 -3.69 12.35
C ALA A 143 -31.46 -3.94 11.34
N VAL A 144 -31.79 -4.00 10.04
CA VAL A 144 -30.79 -4.16 8.97
C VAL A 144 -29.89 -2.93 8.85
N LEU A 145 -30.43 -1.72 9.00
CA LEU A 145 -29.65 -0.49 8.96
C LEU A 145 -28.57 -0.49 10.06
N SER A 146 -28.97 -0.79 11.29
CA SER A 146 -28.05 -0.94 12.42
C SER A 146 -27.04 -2.04 12.14
N PHE A 147 -27.50 -3.20 11.64
CA PHE A 147 -26.65 -4.33 11.32
C PHE A 147 -25.59 -4.02 10.25
N ILE A 148 -25.88 -3.26 9.21
CA ILE A 148 -24.87 -2.99 8.16
C ILE A 148 -24.00 -1.77 8.46
N THR A 149 -24.39 -0.87 9.37
CA THR A 149 -23.64 0.38 9.64
C THR A 149 -22.90 0.41 10.98
N GLU A 150 -23.30 -0.38 11.98
CA GLU A 150 -22.69 -0.35 13.31
C GLU A 150 -21.75 -1.52 13.56
N LEU A 151 -20.54 -1.25 14.06
CA LEU A 151 -19.58 -2.31 14.39
C LEU A 151 -20.05 -3.19 15.56
N GLN A 152 -20.70 -2.59 16.56
CA GLN A 152 -21.25 -3.29 17.72
C GLN A 152 -22.77 -3.18 17.65
N VAL A 153 -23.43 -4.32 17.44
CA VAL A 153 -24.90 -4.39 17.30
C VAL A 153 -25.46 -5.13 18.51
N PRO A 154 -26.59 -4.69 19.09
CA PRO A 154 -27.26 -5.42 20.14
C PRO A 154 -27.60 -6.86 19.70
N HIS A 155 -27.40 -7.84 20.59
CA HIS A 155 -27.64 -9.26 20.28
C HIS A 155 -29.08 -9.52 19.80
N ALA A 156 -30.08 -8.78 20.32
CA ALA A 156 -31.46 -8.92 19.88
C ALA A 156 -31.66 -8.51 18.40
N VAL A 157 -31.06 -7.40 17.98
CA VAL A 157 -31.12 -6.89 16.60
C VAL A 157 -30.42 -7.85 15.65
N ALA A 158 -29.22 -8.29 16.03
CA ALA A 158 -28.46 -9.30 15.34
C ALA A 158 -29.24 -10.59 15.08
N GLN A 159 -29.83 -11.14 16.14
CA GLN A 159 -30.60 -12.37 16.09
C GLN A 159 -31.88 -12.19 15.26
N GLN A 160 -32.52 -11.01 15.32
CA GLN A 160 -33.67 -10.69 14.47
C GLN A 160 -33.30 -10.74 12.97
N VAL A 161 -32.20 -10.12 12.57
CA VAL A 161 -31.74 -10.14 11.17
C VAL A 161 -31.33 -11.56 10.75
N GLN A 162 -30.60 -12.27 11.61
CA GLN A 162 -30.18 -13.65 11.36
C GLN A 162 -31.38 -14.62 11.24
N ASN A 163 -32.39 -14.50 12.11
CA ASN A 163 -33.60 -15.32 12.03
C ASN A 163 -34.40 -15.04 10.75
N TYR A 164 -34.38 -13.80 10.25
CA TYR A 164 -35.11 -13.42 9.05
C TYR A 164 -34.47 -13.96 7.77
N CYS A 165 -33.13 -13.90 7.66
CA CYS A 165 -32.46 -14.17 6.39
C CYS A 165 -31.23 -15.08 6.46
N GLY A 166 -30.87 -15.65 7.62
CA GLY A 166 -29.62 -16.38 7.85
C GLY A 166 -29.37 -17.55 6.90
N ASP A 167 -30.42 -18.26 6.49
CA ASP A 167 -30.34 -19.39 5.54
C ASP A 167 -30.54 -18.97 4.07
N SER A 168 -30.71 -17.69 3.80
CA SER A 168 -30.96 -17.16 2.46
C SER A 168 -29.69 -16.59 1.82
N ALA A 169 -29.71 -16.43 0.49
CA ALA A 169 -28.65 -15.73 -0.24
C ALA A 169 -28.45 -14.27 0.24
N LEU A 170 -29.50 -13.65 0.80
CA LEU A 170 -29.45 -12.29 1.33
C LEU A 170 -28.48 -12.15 2.50
N TRP A 171 -28.29 -13.19 3.32
CA TRP A 171 -27.39 -13.14 4.47
C TRP A 171 -25.95 -12.80 4.09
N LYS A 172 -25.43 -13.45 3.04
CA LYS A 172 -24.08 -13.19 2.52
C LYS A 172 -23.95 -11.77 1.99
N GLY A 173 -24.98 -11.30 1.28
CA GLY A 173 -25.08 -9.89 0.85
C GLY A 173 -25.03 -8.92 2.03
N LEU A 174 -25.82 -9.15 3.09
CA LEU A 174 -25.81 -8.30 4.28
C LEU A 174 -24.47 -8.32 5.02
N LEU A 175 -23.82 -9.48 5.13
CA LEU A 175 -22.48 -9.59 5.69
C LEU A 175 -21.45 -8.80 4.88
N LEU A 176 -21.50 -8.89 3.56
CA LEU A 176 -20.63 -8.12 2.68
C LEU A 176 -20.87 -6.61 2.82
N LEU A 177 -22.13 -6.18 2.85
CA LEU A 177 -22.49 -4.77 3.09
C LEU A 177 -22.02 -4.28 4.46
N ARG A 178 -22.17 -5.11 5.49
CA ARG A 178 -21.62 -4.87 6.83
C ARG A 178 -20.09 -4.74 6.80
N GLY A 179 -19.41 -5.56 5.99
CA GLY A 179 -17.97 -5.44 5.73
C GLY A 179 -17.59 -4.10 5.09
N LEU A 180 -18.32 -3.71 4.04
CA LEU A 180 -18.10 -2.46 3.31
C LEU A 180 -18.35 -1.22 4.17
N LEU A 181 -19.42 -1.23 4.98
CA LEU A 181 -19.92 -0.07 5.71
C LEU A 181 -19.49 -0.08 7.19
N ALA A 182 -19.98 -1.00 8.01
CA ALA A 182 -19.68 -1.06 9.45
C ALA A 182 -18.22 -1.38 9.78
N HIS A 183 -17.61 -2.35 9.07
CA HIS A 183 -16.17 -2.64 9.22
C HIS A 183 -15.28 -1.63 8.47
N GLY A 184 -15.89 -0.70 7.73
CA GLY A 184 -15.24 0.48 7.20
C GLY A 184 -14.37 0.25 5.96
N ILE A 185 -14.51 -0.86 5.24
CA ILE A 185 -13.71 -1.12 4.02
C ILE A 185 -13.88 0.00 3.00
N LEU A 186 -15.10 0.49 2.78
CA LEU A 186 -15.37 1.55 1.82
C LEU A 186 -14.62 2.85 2.17
N VAL A 187 -14.77 3.31 3.41
CA VAL A 187 -14.07 4.50 3.90
C VAL A 187 -12.57 4.28 3.86
N TYR A 188 -12.12 3.10 4.27
CA TYR A 188 -10.71 2.73 4.30
C TYR A 188 -10.05 2.82 2.92
N VAL A 189 -10.67 2.30 1.84
CA VAL A 189 -10.08 2.38 0.49
C VAL A 189 -10.14 3.80 -0.11
N LEU A 190 -11.12 4.62 0.27
CA LEU A 190 -11.27 6.00 -0.22
C LEU A 190 -10.50 7.05 0.62
N LYS A 191 -10.09 6.71 1.83
CA LYS A 191 -9.39 7.61 2.76
C LYS A 191 -7.91 7.27 2.89
N GLU A 192 -7.60 5.98 3.06
CA GLU A 192 -6.28 5.55 3.52
C GLU A 192 -5.32 5.17 2.38
N TRP A 193 -5.81 4.97 1.16
CA TRP A 193 -5.01 4.49 0.03
C TRP A 193 -4.96 5.53 -1.08
N HIS A 194 -3.74 5.91 -1.47
CA HIS A 194 -3.53 6.79 -2.61
C HIS A 194 -3.21 5.98 -3.87
N TRP A 195 -4.05 6.16 -4.89
CA TRP A 195 -3.81 5.54 -6.20
C TRP A 195 -2.50 6.04 -6.79
N ARG A 196 -1.74 5.13 -7.41
CA ARG A 196 -0.36 5.30 -7.89
C ARG A 196 0.72 5.45 -6.82
N VAL A 197 0.40 5.64 -5.54
CA VAL A 197 1.42 5.71 -4.46
C VAL A 197 1.42 4.46 -3.60
N ASP A 198 0.24 4.13 -3.06
CA ASP A 198 0.06 2.97 -2.19
C ASP A 198 -0.43 1.75 -2.98
N TYR A 199 -1.11 1.96 -4.11
CA TYR A 199 -1.64 0.88 -4.94
C TYR A 199 -1.86 1.24 -6.41
N GLY A 200 -1.95 0.23 -7.26
CA GLY A 200 -2.27 0.37 -8.67
C GLY A 200 -2.20 -0.97 -9.41
N LEU A 201 -2.14 -0.93 -10.75
CA LEU A 201 -2.08 -2.14 -11.59
C LEU A 201 -0.64 -2.47 -11.97
N ASP A 202 -0.27 -3.75 -11.85
CA ASP A 202 0.93 -4.33 -12.46
C ASP A 202 0.53 -5.49 -13.37
N GLN A 203 0.05 -5.13 -14.56
CA GLN A 203 -0.51 -6.07 -15.54
C GLN A 203 0.50 -7.11 -16.05
N ARG A 204 1.80 -6.93 -15.79
CA ARG A 204 2.84 -7.92 -16.11
C ARG A 204 2.74 -9.15 -15.22
N ARG A 205 2.17 -9.03 -14.02
CA ARG A 205 2.05 -10.13 -13.04
C ARG A 205 0.63 -10.44 -12.58
N SER A 206 -0.26 -9.45 -12.52
CA SER A 206 -1.63 -9.62 -12.03
C SER A 206 -2.57 -8.59 -12.66
N MET A 207 -3.82 -8.99 -12.89
CA MET A 207 -4.89 -8.05 -13.26
C MET A 207 -5.59 -7.46 -12.01
N LEU A 208 -5.26 -7.92 -10.80
CA LEU A 208 -5.74 -7.30 -9.57
C LEU A 208 -4.86 -6.10 -9.21
N ALA A 209 -5.43 -5.16 -8.45
CA ALA A 209 -4.64 -4.11 -7.82
C ALA A 209 -3.60 -4.72 -6.88
N VAL A 210 -2.45 -4.08 -6.84
CA VAL A 210 -1.31 -4.51 -6.03
C VAL A 210 -0.78 -3.37 -5.17
N PRO A 211 -0.18 -3.65 -4.01
CA PRO A 211 0.49 -2.64 -3.22
C PRO A 211 1.68 -2.05 -3.96
N TYR A 212 1.88 -0.76 -3.82
CA TYR A 212 3.03 -0.02 -4.32
C TYR A 212 3.95 0.30 -3.14
N ARG A 213 5.24 0.45 -3.43
CA ARG A 213 6.23 0.86 -2.43
C ARG A 213 6.41 2.37 -2.39
N ALA A 214 6.09 3.01 -3.50
CA ALA A 214 6.21 4.41 -3.77
C ALA A 214 5.44 4.76 -5.05
N LYS A 215 5.46 6.03 -5.45
CA LYS A 215 4.82 6.50 -6.67
C LYS A 215 5.20 5.66 -7.91
N ASP A 216 4.19 5.16 -8.61
CA ASP A 216 4.27 4.34 -9.82
C ASP A 216 5.16 3.08 -9.72
N MET A 217 5.52 2.68 -8.49
CA MET A 217 6.45 1.60 -8.22
C MET A 217 5.76 0.44 -7.51
N PRO A 218 5.20 -0.54 -8.28
CA PRO A 218 4.57 -1.71 -7.69
C PRO A 218 5.57 -2.51 -6.86
N ALA A 219 5.12 -2.97 -5.70
CA ALA A 219 5.92 -3.88 -4.90
C ALA A 219 6.07 -5.22 -5.64
N LEU A 220 7.31 -5.64 -5.90
CA LEU A 220 7.66 -6.76 -6.80
C LEU A 220 6.79 -8.02 -6.72
N ARG A 221 6.37 -8.42 -5.52
CA ARG A 221 5.59 -9.65 -5.29
C ARG A 221 4.49 -9.45 -4.25
N ALA A 222 4.17 -8.20 -3.90
CA ALA A 222 3.18 -7.94 -2.87
C ALA A 222 1.76 -8.06 -3.42
N GLU A 223 0.85 -8.56 -2.60
CA GLU A 223 -0.58 -8.63 -2.87
C GLU A 223 -1.37 -8.24 -1.61
N PHE A 224 -2.61 -7.82 -1.80
CA PHE A 224 -3.51 -7.48 -0.69
C PHE A 224 -4.01 -8.74 0.00
N GLY A 225 -3.77 -8.85 1.30
CA GLY A 225 -4.23 -10.01 2.08
C GLY A 225 -5.72 -10.06 2.39
N HIS A 226 -6.46 -8.98 2.17
CA HIS A 226 -7.91 -8.95 2.43
C HIS A 226 -8.68 -8.95 1.10
N PRO A 227 -9.55 -9.95 0.84
CA PRO A 227 -10.17 -10.14 -0.47
C PRO A 227 -11.01 -8.94 -0.90
N ASP A 228 -11.87 -8.41 -0.02
CA ASP A 228 -12.77 -7.31 -0.42
C ASP A 228 -12.05 -5.95 -0.54
N VAL A 229 -10.86 -5.81 0.06
CA VAL A 229 -9.98 -4.65 -0.21
C VAL A 229 -9.30 -4.82 -1.56
N ALA A 230 -8.82 -6.02 -1.88
CA ALA A 230 -8.24 -6.32 -3.18
C ALA A 230 -9.26 -6.06 -4.29
N VAL A 231 -10.51 -6.51 -4.13
CA VAL A 231 -11.61 -6.24 -5.07
C VAL A 231 -11.86 -4.74 -5.18
N ALA A 232 -12.05 -4.04 -4.06
CA ALA A 232 -12.36 -2.61 -4.08
C ALA A 232 -11.25 -1.75 -4.71
N LEU A 233 -9.99 -1.98 -4.32
CA LEU A 233 -8.83 -1.28 -4.91
C LEU A 233 -8.62 -1.66 -6.39
N THR A 234 -8.98 -2.87 -6.80
CA THR A 234 -8.98 -3.27 -8.22
C THR A 234 -9.99 -2.44 -8.99
N CYS A 235 -11.23 -2.32 -8.50
CA CYS A 235 -12.24 -1.45 -9.12
C CYS A 235 -11.71 -0.02 -9.28
N LEU A 236 -11.23 0.59 -8.18
CA LEU A 236 -10.68 1.95 -8.21
C LEU A 236 -9.50 2.10 -9.18
N SER A 237 -8.59 1.12 -9.24
CA SER A 237 -7.44 1.18 -10.13
C SER A 237 -7.82 1.21 -11.61
N TYR A 238 -8.85 0.46 -12.00
CA TYR A 238 -9.37 0.48 -13.37
C TYR A 238 -10.28 1.68 -13.64
N TYR A 239 -11.04 2.14 -12.65
CA TYR A 239 -11.83 3.38 -12.76
C TYR A 239 -10.95 4.60 -13.02
N TYR A 240 -9.81 4.72 -12.32
CA TYR A 240 -8.89 5.84 -12.48
C TYR A 240 -7.96 5.68 -13.69
N GLY A 241 -7.42 4.47 -13.91
CA GLY A 241 -6.48 4.21 -15.01
C GLY A 241 -7.13 3.98 -16.39
N GLY A 242 -8.38 3.54 -16.41
CA GLY A 242 -9.08 3.09 -17.62
C GLY A 242 -8.56 1.77 -18.19
N LEU A 243 -9.24 1.30 -19.23
CA LEU A 243 -8.87 0.09 -19.98
C LEU A 243 -7.81 0.38 -21.05
N GLN A 244 -6.99 -0.63 -21.35
CA GLN A 244 -6.13 -0.60 -22.52
C GLN A 244 -6.93 -0.95 -23.78
N GLU A 245 -6.44 -0.55 -24.96
CA GLU A 245 -7.11 -0.77 -26.24
C GLU A 245 -7.48 -2.25 -26.47
N HIS A 246 -6.54 -3.17 -26.22
CA HIS A 246 -6.80 -4.61 -26.36
C HIS A 246 -7.84 -5.15 -25.35
N GLN A 247 -8.02 -4.48 -24.21
CA GLN A 247 -9.02 -4.86 -23.19
C GLN A 247 -10.42 -4.42 -23.64
N ILE A 248 -10.53 -3.25 -24.29
CA ILE A 248 -11.78 -2.77 -24.89
C ILE A 248 -12.19 -3.70 -26.04
N ASP A 249 -11.26 -4.09 -26.90
CA ASP A 249 -11.51 -5.09 -27.96
C ASP A 249 -12.06 -6.39 -27.38
N LEU A 250 -11.47 -6.86 -26.27
CA LEU A 250 -11.93 -8.05 -25.57
C LEU A 250 -13.35 -7.85 -24.99
N CYS A 251 -13.67 -6.68 -24.45
CA CYS A 251 -15.01 -6.38 -23.97
C CYS A 251 -16.04 -6.51 -25.09
N PHE A 252 -15.80 -5.92 -26.25
CA PHE A 252 -16.73 -6.07 -27.37
C PHE A 252 -16.81 -7.52 -27.87
N ALA A 253 -15.68 -8.24 -27.93
CA ALA A 253 -15.67 -9.65 -28.32
C ALA A 253 -16.46 -10.54 -27.36
N LEU A 254 -16.55 -10.18 -26.08
CA LEU A 254 -17.39 -10.85 -25.08
C LEU A 254 -18.85 -10.38 -25.15
N LEU A 255 -19.08 -9.09 -25.37
CA LEU A 255 -20.41 -8.49 -25.55
C LEU A 255 -21.18 -9.22 -26.66
N TYR A 256 -20.58 -9.37 -27.85
CA TYR A 256 -21.22 -10.07 -28.98
C TYR A 256 -21.48 -11.57 -28.76
N LYS A 257 -20.97 -12.14 -27.66
CA LYS A 257 -21.23 -13.54 -27.27
C LYS A 257 -22.31 -13.69 -26.20
N LEU A 258 -22.82 -12.57 -25.66
CA LEU A 258 -23.94 -12.61 -24.73
C LEU A 258 -25.23 -12.99 -25.47
N ASP A 259 -26.18 -13.52 -24.71
CA ASP A 259 -27.51 -13.83 -25.24
C ASP A 259 -28.26 -12.55 -25.69
N ASN A 260 -28.07 -11.45 -24.96
CA ASN A 260 -28.70 -10.15 -25.23
C ASN A 260 -27.66 -9.01 -25.27
N PRO A 261 -26.86 -8.91 -26.35
CA PRO A 261 -25.76 -7.95 -26.44
C PRO A 261 -26.24 -6.49 -26.48
N THR A 262 -27.41 -6.22 -27.06
CA THR A 262 -27.97 -4.87 -27.15
C THR A 262 -28.30 -4.30 -25.76
N VAL A 263 -28.88 -5.10 -24.88
CA VAL A 263 -29.26 -4.67 -23.51
C VAL A 263 -28.02 -4.31 -22.70
N GLU A 264 -26.97 -5.13 -22.77
CA GLU A 264 -25.70 -4.82 -22.11
C GLU A 264 -25.06 -3.54 -22.70
N TYR A 265 -25.06 -3.38 -24.02
CA TYR A 265 -24.52 -2.18 -24.67
C TYR A 265 -25.29 -0.90 -24.33
N GLU A 266 -26.61 -0.99 -24.16
CA GLU A 266 -27.42 0.14 -23.67
C GLU A 266 -26.91 0.62 -22.31
N THR A 267 -26.51 -0.29 -21.41
CA THR A 267 -25.91 0.13 -20.12
C THR A 267 -24.58 0.86 -20.30
N TRP A 268 -23.81 0.55 -21.35
CA TRP A 268 -22.54 1.23 -21.65
C TRP A 268 -22.75 2.65 -22.17
N THR A 269 -23.89 2.93 -22.81
CA THR A 269 -24.20 4.24 -23.38
C THR A 269 -25.19 5.05 -22.53
N GLN A 270 -25.80 4.43 -21.52
CA GLN A 270 -26.80 5.05 -20.66
C GLN A 270 -26.24 6.26 -19.91
N GLY A 271 -26.92 7.40 -20.00
CA GLY A 271 -26.54 8.63 -19.31
C GLY A 271 -25.23 9.26 -19.80
N CYS A 272 -24.77 8.88 -21.00
CA CYS A 272 -23.56 9.40 -21.62
C CYS A 272 -23.95 10.36 -22.77
N ASP A 273 -24.09 11.64 -22.47
CA ASP A 273 -24.46 12.66 -23.47
C ASP A 273 -23.42 12.80 -24.60
N ASP A 274 -22.15 12.48 -24.28
CA ASP A 274 -21.01 12.52 -25.21
C ASP A 274 -21.06 11.43 -26.30
N VAL A 275 -21.94 10.43 -26.18
CA VAL A 275 -22.04 9.34 -27.15
C VAL A 275 -22.87 9.79 -28.36
N PRO A 276 -22.28 9.83 -29.59
CA PRO A 276 -23.01 10.20 -30.80
C PRO A 276 -24.23 9.30 -31.02
N GLU A 277 -25.30 9.86 -31.57
CA GLU A 277 -26.56 9.13 -31.78
C GLU A 277 -26.37 7.84 -32.59
N SER A 278 -25.50 7.87 -33.61
CA SER A 278 -25.13 6.70 -34.41
C SER A 278 -24.47 5.58 -33.60
N LEU A 279 -23.82 5.90 -32.47
CA LEU A 279 -23.14 4.95 -31.59
C LEU A 279 -23.97 4.56 -30.37
N ARG A 280 -25.16 5.13 -30.16
CA ARG A 280 -26.05 4.71 -29.05
C ARG A 280 -26.63 3.32 -29.25
N GLN A 281 -26.71 2.86 -30.50
CA GLN A 281 -27.14 1.51 -30.84
C GLN A 281 -25.94 0.64 -31.22
N LEU A 282 -25.97 -0.62 -30.78
CA LEU A 282 -24.89 -1.57 -31.04
C LEU A 282 -24.64 -1.80 -32.55
N ASN A 283 -25.67 -1.67 -33.38
CA ASN A 283 -25.58 -1.81 -34.84
C ASN A 283 -24.70 -0.73 -35.50
N GLY A 284 -24.52 0.43 -34.86
CA GLY A 284 -23.65 1.48 -35.35
C GLY A 284 -22.17 1.29 -35.01
N VAL A 285 -21.84 0.28 -34.19
CA VAL A 285 -20.46 -0.05 -33.81
C VAL A 285 -19.81 -0.90 -34.90
N ASN A 286 -18.74 -0.39 -35.48
CA ASN A 286 -17.90 -1.07 -36.47
C ASN A 286 -16.45 -1.15 -35.98
N LEU A 287 -16.12 -2.24 -35.30
CA LEU A 287 -14.76 -2.51 -34.79
C LEU A 287 -13.68 -2.63 -35.89
N ARG A 288 -14.09 -2.80 -37.16
CA ARG A 288 -13.15 -2.91 -38.29
C ARG A 288 -12.73 -1.56 -38.84
N SER A 289 -13.43 -0.46 -38.53
CA SER A 289 -13.01 0.89 -38.92
C SER A 289 -11.96 1.41 -37.94
N PRO A 290 -10.71 1.63 -38.39
CA PRO A 290 -9.66 2.21 -37.55
C PRO A 290 -10.03 3.62 -37.07
N GLU A 291 -10.72 4.39 -37.90
CA GLU A 291 -11.14 5.76 -37.61
C GLU A 291 -12.17 5.77 -36.47
N GLN A 292 -13.25 5.00 -36.59
CA GLN A 292 -14.28 4.93 -35.56
C GLN A 292 -13.71 4.39 -34.25
N ARG A 293 -12.82 3.40 -34.33
CA ARG A 293 -12.12 2.83 -33.18
C ARG A 293 -11.28 3.87 -32.45
N GLN A 294 -10.38 4.56 -33.15
CA GLN A 294 -9.45 5.51 -32.50
C GLN A 294 -10.10 6.82 -32.09
N GLN A 295 -11.02 7.36 -32.89
CA GLN A 295 -11.59 8.68 -32.65
C GLN A 295 -12.85 8.66 -31.77
N HIS A 296 -13.58 7.54 -31.72
CA HIS A 296 -14.83 7.45 -30.97
C HIS A 296 -14.82 6.34 -29.92
N LEU A 297 -14.63 5.08 -30.30
CA LEU A 297 -14.82 3.95 -29.37
C LEU A 297 -13.80 3.97 -28.22
N LEU A 298 -12.51 4.18 -28.51
CA LEU A 298 -11.48 4.20 -27.47
C LEU A 298 -11.65 5.38 -26.50
N PRO A 299 -11.81 6.64 -26.94
CA PRO A 299 -12.04 7.76 -26.02
C PRO A 299 -13.31 7.59 -25.16
N LEU A 300 -14.41 7.12 -25.75
CA LEU A 300 -15.70 6.96 -25.06
C LEU A 300 -15.68 5.84 -24.02
N PHE A 301 -15.15 4.66 -24.38
CA PHE A 301 -15.30 3.46 -23.56
C PHE A 301 -14.11 3.17 -22.64
N ARG A 302 -12.95 3.82 -22.85
CA ARG A 302 -11.75 3.58 -22.03
C ARG A 302 -11.95 3.82 -20.54
N ARG A 303 -12.67 4.88 -20.17
CA ARG A 303 -12.95 5.23 -18.76
C ARG A 303 -14.44 5.09 -18.41
N ASN A 304 -15.22 4.48 -19.28
CA ASN A 304 -16.63 4.25 -19.04
C ASN A 304 -16.79 3.19 -17.95
N VAL A 305 -17.46 3.56 -16.85
CA VAL A 305 -17.54 2.70 -15.67
C VAL A 305 -18.33 1.42 -15.93
N ALA A 306 -19.35 1.46 -16.80
CA ALA A 306 -20.10 0.27 -17.16
C ALA A 306 -19.23 -0.74 -17.94
N VAL A 307 -18.44 -0.26 -18.91
CA VAL A 307 -17.49 -1.10 -19.66
C VAL A 307 -16.39 -1.66 -18.75
N ILE A 308 -15.88 -0.85 -17.81
CA ILE A 308 -14.91 -1.31 -16.83
C ILE A 308 -15.51 -2.38 -15.92
N ASN A 309 -16.74 -2.17 -15.41
CA ASN A 309 -17.43 -3.16 -14.59
C ASN A 309 -17.65 -4.47 -15.35
N PHE A 310 -18.04 -4.39 -16.63
CA PHE A 310 -18.16 -5.53 -17.51
C PHE A 310 -16.84 -6.29 -17.65
N PHE A 311 -15.74 -5.60 -17.93
CA PHE A 311 -14.40 -6.19 -18.03
C PHE A 311 -13.98 -6.88 -16.73
N LEU A 312 -14.17 -6.19 -15.60
CA LEU A 312 -13.80 -6.70 -14.28
C LEU A 312 -14.58 -7.97 -13.94
N SER A 313 -15.89 -7.98 -14.19
CA SER A 313 -16.80 -9.06 -13.83
C SER A 313 -16.69 -10.28 -14.74
N HIS A 314 -16.30 -10.11 -16.01
CA HIS A 314 -16.21 -11.22 -16.97
C HIS A 314 -14.78 -11.74 -17.20
N VAL A 315 -13.76 -10.91 -16.93
CA VAL A 315 -12.36 -11.26 -17.23
C VAL A 315 -11.51 -11.30 -15.95
N VAL A 316 -11.47 -10.20 -15.20
CA VAL A 316 -10.51 -10.03 -14.12
C VAL A 316 -10.85 -10.90 -12.92
N PHE A 317 -12.00 -10.68 -12.30
CA PHE A 317 -12.37 -11.37 -11.07
C PHE A 317 -12.61 -12.88 -11.25
N PRO A 318 -13.29 -13.36 -12.32
CA PRO A 318 -13.43 -14.80 -12.53
C PRO A 318 -12.09 -15.53 -12.64
N LYS A 319 -11.07 -14.88 -13.19
CA LYS A 319 -9.73 -15.46 -13.37
C LYS A 319 -8.86 -15.31 -12.12
N GLU A 320 -8.79 -14.13 -11.53
CA GLU A 320 -7.77 -13.77 -10.53
C GLU A 320 -8.32 -13.68 -9.09
N ALA A 321 -9.61 -13.39 -8.88
CA ALA A 321 -10.21 -13.29 -7.53
C ALA A 321 -10.45 -14.68 -6.95
N LYS A 322 -9.35 -15.29 -6.52
CA LYS A 322 -9.29 -16.66 -6.01
C LYS A 322 -8.65 -16.69 -4.63
N GLU A 323 -9.04 -17.69 -3.85
CA GLU A 323 -8.48 -17.97 -2.54
C GLU A 323 -7.93 -19.40 -2.45
N PHE A 324 -7.15 -19.63 -1.40
CA PHE A 324 -6.59 -20.93 -1.07
C PHE A 324 -7.07 -21.34 0.33
N PRO A 325 -7.27 -22.63 0.61
CA PRO A 325 -7.76 -23.07 1.90
C PRO A 325 -6.76 -22.77 3.03
N GLN A 326 -5.47 -22.95 2.76
CA GLN A 326 -4.41 -22.85 3.77
C GLN A 326 -3.24 -21.98 3.28
N LYS A 327 -2.39 -21.59 4.23
CA LYS A 327 -1.11 -20.91 3.99
C LYS A 327 -0.07 -21.28 5.04
N GLN A 328 1.19 -21.10 4.67
CA GLN A 328 2.33 -20.99 5.57
C GLN A 328 2.83 -19.55 5.53
N VAL A 329 3.39 -19.10 6.65
CA VAL A 329 3.72 -17.69 6.86
C VAL A 329 5.09 -17.56 7.53
N ALA A 330 5.88 -16.61 7.08
CA ALA A 330 7.12 -16.17 7.71
C ALA A 330 7.20 -14.64 7.73
N SER A 331 7.89 -14.07 8.70
CA SER A 331 7.97 -12.63 8.97
C SER A 331 9.36 -12.24 9.47
N GLY A 332 9.55 -10.97 9.85
CA GLY A 332 10.78 -10.52 10.50
C GLY A 332 11.16 -11.31 11.75
N TRP A 333 10.19 -11.91 12.44
CA TRP A 333 10.45 -12.78 13.61
C TRP A 333 11.28 -14.01 13.25
N ASP A 334 11.01 -14.62 12.09
CA ASP A 334 11.75 -15.80 11.61
C ASP A 334 13.19 -15.44 11.21
N ILE A 335 13.43 -14.22 10.72
CA ILE A 335 14.79 -13.72 10.43
C ILE A 335 15.57 -13.47 11.72
N ALA A 336 14.87 -13.01 12.75
CA ALA A 336 15.42 -12.67 14.06
C ALA A 336 15.45 -13.87 15.02
N GLU A 337 15.29 -15.10 14.55
CA GLU A 337 15.29 -16.28 15.40
C GLU A 337 16.62 -16.42 16.18
N LYS A 338 16.53 -16.88 17.44
CA LYS A 338 17.73 -17.05 18.28
C LYS A 338 18.55 -18.24 17.76
N LYS A 339 19.81 -17.98 17.45
CA LYS A 339 20.81 -18.97 17.03
C LYS A 339 21.92 -19.08 18.07
N ASP A 340 22.73 -20.14 17.96
CA ASP A 340 23.94 -20.33 18.78
C ASP A 340 24.94 -19.18 18.59
N HIS A 341 25.03 -18.64 17.37
CA HIS A 341 25.81 -17.44 17.06
C HIS A 341 24.92 -16.19 16.98
N VAL A 342 25.34 -15.12 17.67
CA VAL A 342 24.53 -13.91 17.88
C VAL A 342 24.26 -13.16 16.57
N THR A 343 23.00 -13.12 16.12
CA THR A 343 22.57 -12.25 15.01
C THR A 343 22.85 -10.77 15.31
N THR A 344 23.32 -10.01 14.33
CA THR A 344 23.65 -8.59 14.51
C THR A 344 23.10 -7.75 13.38
N GLY A 345 22.50 -6.62 13.74
CA GLY A 345 21.92 -5.69 12.78
C GLY A 345 22.49 -4.29 12.92
N PHE A 346 22.48 -3.54 11.82
CA PHE A 346 22.78 -2.13 11.77
C PHE A 346 21.56 -1.38 11.24
N SER A 347 21.29 -0.21 11.80
CA SER A 347 20.28 0.71 11.30
C SER A 347 20.70 2.14 11.59
N GLY A 348 20.31 3.05 10.71
CA GLY A 348 20.52 4.48 10.83
C GLY A 348 19.33 5.18 11.48
N THR A 349 18.30 4.43 11.89
CA THR A 349 17.15 4.92 12.63
C THR A 349 16.91 4.12 13.90
N ASN A 350 16.03 4.63 14.76
CA ASN A 350 15.60 3.91 15.94
C ASN A 350 14.11 4.07 16.27
N ASP A 351 13.25 4.62 15.41
CA ASP A 351 11.83 4.76 15.74
C ASP A 351 11.12 3.40 15.76
N ASN A 352 11.50 2.48 14.86
CA ASN A 352 10.92 1.14 14.78
C ASN A 352 11.37 0.20 15.90
N ARG A 353 12.24 0.63 16.83
CA ARG A 353 12.77 -0.20 17.92
C ARG A 353 11.72 -0.84 18.81
N TYR A 354 10.56 -0.20 18.90
CA TYR A 354 9.45 -0.70 19.72
C TYR A 354 8.74 -1.90 19.08
N LEU A 355 8.93 -2.12 17.77
CA LEU A 355 8.32 -3.18 16.98
C LEU A 355 9.34 -4.21 16.48
N LEU A 356 10.56 -4.21 17.03
CA LEU A 356 11.52 -5.29 16.77
C LEU A 356 11.04 -6.59 17.42
N PRO A 357 11.34 -7.77 16.83
CA PRO A 357 11.15 -9.06 17.49
C PRO A 357 11.80 -9.09 18.89
N THR A 358 11.21 -9.81 19.85
CA THR A 358 11.69 -9.82 21.25
C THR A 358 13.09 -10.44 21.42
N SER A 359 13.56 -11.19 20.42
CA SER A 359 14.93 -11.71 20.34
C SER A 359 15.99 -10.65 20.05
N ILE A 360 15.61 -9.47 19.54
CA ILE A 360 16.51 -8.39 19.17
C ILE A 360 16.51 -7.30 20.24
N THR A 361 17.71 -6.90 20.68
CA THR A 361 17.90 -5.78 21.60
C THR A 361 18.75 -4.72 20.93
N GLN A 362 18.24 -3.50 20.89
CA GLN A 362 18.99 -2.35 20.37
C GLN A 362 20.11 -1.95 21.34
N ARG A 363 21.28 -1.62 20.80
CA ARG A 363 22.40 -1.03 21.55
C ARG A 363 22.90 0.21 20.83
N ASP A 364 22.65 1.38 21.43
CA ASP A 364 23.11 2.66 20.91
C ASP A 364 24.50 3.01 21.49
N PRO A 365 25.55 3.13 20.66
CA PRO A 365 26.86 3.54 21.14
C PRO A 365 26.82 4.97 21.75
N PRO A 366 27.55 5.26 22.85
CA PRO A 366 27.50 6.57 23.51
C PRO A 366 27.78 7.76 22.58
N HIS A 367 28.71 7.60 21.64
CA HIS A 367 29.08 8.65 20.69
C HIS A 367 27.97 8.95 19.66
N GLN A 368 26.99 8.06 19.47
CA GLN A 368 25.90 8.22 18.51
C GLN A 368 24.60 8.72 19.15
N LEU A 369 24.50 8.76 20.49
CA LEU A 369 23.29 9.21 21.21
C LEU A 369 22.85 10.62 20.83
N CYS A 370 23.80 11.50 20.47
CA CYS A 370 23.51 12.88 20.10
C CYS A 370 22.97 13.06 18.67
N THR A 371 22.98 12.03 17.83
CA THR A 371 22.70 12.15 16.39
C THR A 371 21.28 12.64 16.12
N ASN A 372 20.27 12.03 16.75
CA ASN A 372 18.88 12.45 16.62
C ASN A 372 18.68 13.92 17.04
N ALA A 373 19.28 14.31 18.17
CA ALA A 373 19.20 15.69 18.65
C ALA A 373 19.91 16.68 17.72
N LYS A 374 21.05 16.31 17.14
CA LYS A 374 21.80 17.15 16.18
C LYS A 374 20.98 17.44 14.93
N VAL A 375 20.34 16.42 14.34
CA VAL A 375 19.56 16.62 13.12
C VAL A 375 18.34 17.51 13.38
N LEU A 376 17.64 17.30 14.51
CA LEU A 376 16.55 18.19 14.92
C LEU A 376 17.05 19.63 15.14
N ASN A 377 18.22 19.79 15.76
CA ASN A 377 18.81 21.10 15.97
C ASN A 377 19.11 21.82 14.64
N TYR A 378 19.60 21.11 13.62
CA TYR A 378 19.79 21.70 12.28
C TYR A 378 18.47 22.16 11.67
N LEU A 379 17.41 21.33 11.74
CA LEU A 379 16.09 21.69 11.22
C LEU A 379 15.47 22.90 11.92
N LEU A 380 15.73 23.07 13.23
CA LEU A 380 15.19 24.17 14.02
C LEU A 380 15.91 25.51 13.82
N ARG A 381 16.96 25.56 13.00
CA ARG A 381 17.71 26.80 12.77
C ARG A 381 16.91 27.84 11.95
N PRO A 382 17.21 29.14 12.10
CA PRO A 382 16.45 30.22 11.45
C PRO A 382 16.37 30.11 9.93
N GLU A 383 17.41 29.61 9.26
CA GLU A 383 17.44 29.43 7.80
C GLU A 383 16.34 28.49 7.27
N ASN A 384 15.78 27.63 8.14
CA ASN A 384 14.74 26.67 7.80
C ASN A 384 13.34 27.13 8.25
N SER A 385 13.19 28.34 8.76
CA SER A 385 11.95 28.81 9.43
C SER A 385 10.77 29.09 8.50
N SER A 386 10.90 28.84 7.19
CA SER A 386 9.86 29.09 6.19
C SER A 386 8.94 27.88 5.97
N TYR A 387 7.64 28.15 5.89
CA TYR A 387 6.60 27.16 5.64
C TYR A 387 5.46 27.78 4.80
N ILE A 388 4.90 27.02 3.86
CA ILE A 388 3.73 27.41 3.08
C ILE A 388 2.67 26.30 3.06
N CYS A 389 1.41 26.68 3.32
CA CYS A 389 0.25 25.86 3.00
C CYS A 389 -0.04 26.00 1.49
N ALA A 390 0.23 24.95 0.73
CA ALA A 390 0.09 24.88 -0.73
C ALA A 390 -1.36 24.54 -1.11
N GLN A 391 -2.20 25.58 -1.16
CA GLN A 391 -3.61 25.48 -1.54
C GLN A 391 -3.98 26.57 -2.55
N ASP A 392 -5.05 26.33 -3.31
CA ASP A 392 -5.64 27.36 -4.16
C ASP A 392 -6.62 28.27 -3.41
N VAL A 393 -7.26 29.19 -4.13
CA VAL A 393 -8.22 30.17 -3.57
C VAL A 393 -9.47 29.52 -2.97
N HIS A 394 -9.76 28.27 -3.31
CA HIS A 394 -10.89 27.50 -2.81
C HIS A 394 -10.48 26.55 -1.67
N GLY A 395 -9.20 26.54 -1.26
CA GLY A 395 -8.68 25.61 -0.26
C GLY A 395 -8.43 24.20 -0.81
N GLU A 396 -8.43 24.04 -2.14
CA GLU A 396 -8.13 22.78 -2.81
C GLU A 396 -6.62 22.63 -2.99
N ARG A 397 -6.18 21.39 -3.23
CA ARG A 397 -4.78 21.07 -3.52
C ARG A 397 -4.32 21.76 -4.80
N LEU A 398 -3.13 22.37 -4.77
CA LEU A 398 -2.51 22.92 -5.98
C LEU A 398 -2.15 21.81 -6.96
N SER A 399 -2.44 22.04 -8.25
CA SER A 399 -1.87 21.21 -9.31
C SER A 399 -0.35 21.28 -9.29
N VAL A 400 0.32 20.25 -9.80
CA VAL A 400 1.80 20.21 -9.83
C VAL A 400 2.36 21.43 -10.56
N GLN A 401 1.70 21.88 -11.62
CA GLN A 401 2.10 23.08 -12.35
C GLN A 401 2.04 24.35 -11.48
N LYS A 402 0.91 24.60 -10.79
CA LYS A 402 0.77 25.76 -9.90
C LYS A 402 1.74 25.69 -8.71
N PHE A 403 1.99 24.48 -8.21
CA PHE A 403 3.00 24.26 -7.17
C PHE A 403 4.41 24.64 -7.65
N LEU A 404 4.80 24.26 -8.87
CA LEU A 404 6.10 24.64 -9.43
C LEU A 404 6.20 26.15 -9.66
N GLU A 405 5.12 26.81 -10.07
CA GLU A 405 5.05 28.27 -10.20
C GLU A 405 5.24 28.97 -8.85
N LEU A 406 4.61 28.45 -7.78
CA LEU A 406 4.85 28.91 -6.41
C LEU A 406 6.30 28.65 -5.97
N LEU A 407 6.87 27.50 -6.32
CA LEU A 407 8.22 27.10 -5.92
C LEU A 407 9.31 28.00 -6.50
N VAL A 408 9.20 28.39 -7.78
CA VAL A 408 10.21 29.27 -8.43
C VAL A 408 10.16 30.72 -7.96
N GLN A 409 9.08 31.14 -7.29
CA GLN A 409 8.92 32.49 -6.71
C GLN A 409 9.63 32.64 -5.36
N GLN A 410 10.18 31.57 -4.78
CA GLN A 410 10.73 31.60 -3.44
C GLN A 410 12.15 32.19 -3.40
N GLU A 411 12.40 33.03 -2.41
CA GLU A 411 13.73 33.58 -2.10
C GLU A 411 14.18 33.12 -0.70
N PRO A 412 15.45 32.67 -0.52
CA PRO A 412 16.41 32.29 -1.55
C PRO A 412 15.91 31.18 -2.49
N GLU A 413 16.46 31.13 -3.70
CA GLU A 413 16.08 30.21 -4.77
C GLU A 413 16.14 28.73 -4.33
N ILE A 414 15.12 27.97 -4.71
CA ILE A 414 15.02 26.53 -4.45
C ILE A 414 15.57 25.76 -5.66
N ARG A 415 16.59 24.93 -5.43
CA ARG A 415 17.23 24.09 -6.46
C ARG A 415 16.96 22.61 -6.30
N VAL A 416 16.40 22.20 -5.15
CA VAL A 416 16.11 20.79 -4.84
C VAL A 416 14.65 20.66 -4.44
N LEU A 417 13.93 19.69 -5.00
CA LEU A 417 12.59 19.31 -4.58
C LEU A 417 12.63 17.88 -4.05
N LEU A 418 12.33 17.74 -2.76
CA LEU A 418 12.25 16.47 -2.04
C LEU A 418 10.78 16.16 -1.80
N ASP A 419 10.20 15.28 -2.62
CA ASP A 419 8.78 14.93 -2.52
C ASP A 419 8.53 13.84 -1.47
N VAL A 420 8.83 14.13 -0.21
CA VAL A 420 8.68 13.18 0.91
C VAL A 420 7.20 12.81 1.13
N GLY A 421 6.29 13.73 0.84
CA GLY A 421 4.84 13.54 0.98
C GLY A 421 4.16 12.77 -0.15
N ALA A 422 4.87 12.43 -1.24
CA ALA A 422 4.27 11.94 -2.47
C ALA A 422 3.17 12.90 -3.00
N GLU A 423 3.44 14.20 -2.97
CA GLU A 423 2.52 15.25 -3.39
C GLU A 423 2.60 15.55 -4.89
N MET A 424 3.56 14.99 -5.64
CA MET A 424 3.76 15.26 -7.06
C MET A 424 3.16 14.18 -7.97
N LEU A 425 1.88 13.84 -7.80
CA LEU A 425 1.25 12.66 -8.45
C LEU A 425 0.81 12.84 -9.90
N GLU A 426 0.51 14.08 -10.31
CA GLU A 426 -0.11 14.37 -11.60
C GLU A 426 0.84 14.15 -12.78
N LEU A 427 2.13 14.47 -12.62
CA LEU A 427 3.13 14.40 -13.67
C LEU A 427 4.09 13.23 -13.46
N GLN A 428 4.61 12.66 -14.54
CA GLN A 428 5.78 11.79 -14.48
C GLN A 428 7.01 12.60 -14.09
N ASN A 429 8.04 11.94 -13.53
CA ASN A 429 9.22 12.63 -13.02
C ASN A 429 9.92 13.48 -14.10
N GLU A 430 10.03 12.95 -15.33
CA GLU A 430 10.59 13.68 -16.48
C GLU A 430 9.77 14.93 -16.82
N ALA A 431 8.43 14.79 -16.91
CA ALA A 431 7.53 15.90 -17.23
C ALA A 431 7.55 16.99 -16.14
N LEU A 432 7.68 16.59 -14.87
CA LEU A 432 7.81 17.52 -13.76
C LEU A 432 9.08 18.35 -13.89
N VAL A 433 10.24 17.71 -14.10
CA VAL A 433 11.50 18.45 -14.20
C VAL A 433 11.60 19.26 -15.48
N ALA A 434 11.00 18.82 -16.59
CA ALA A 434 10.89 19.61 -17.80
C ALA A 434 10.15 20.91 -17.52
N ARG A 435 8.97 20.82 -16.87
CA ARG A 435 8.19 22.00 -16.51
C ARG A 435 8.92 22.91 -15.51
N TRP A 436 9.61 22.33 -14.54
CA TRP A 436 10.39 23.12 -13.57
C TRP A 436 11.58 23.84 -14.23
N LEU A 437 12.27 23.19 -15.18
CA LEU A 437 13.37 23.78 -15.93
C LEU A 437 12.92 24.90 -16.88
N GLU A 438 11.71 24.79 -17.45
CA GLU A 438 11.09 25.88 -18.21
C GLU A 438 10.83 27.12 -17.35
N LEU A 439 10.31 26.92 -16.13
CA LEU A 439 9.97 27.99 -15.19
C LEU A 439 11.22 28.63 -14.55
N ASN A 440 12.30 27.87 -14.36
CA ASN A 440 13.53 28.36 -13.75
C ASN A 440 14.59 28.71 -14.82
N GLN A 441 14.73 30.00 -15.15
CA GLN A 441 15.69 30.46 -16.17
C GLN A 441 17.16 30.31 -15.78
N ASN A 442 17.46 30.14 -14.50
CA ASN A 442 18.83 30.14 -14.00
C ASN A 442 19.51 28.75 -14.07
N ALA A 443 18.73 27.67 -14.17
CA ALA A 443 19.26 26.31 -14.29
C ALA A 443 19.54 25.93 -15.76
N GLN A 444 20.59 25.14 -15.99
CA GLN A 444 20.97 24.61 -17.31
C GLN A 444 20.45 23.19 -17.56
N ALA A 445 20.20 22.42 -16.50
CA ALA A 445 19.68 21.07 -16.57
C ALA A 445 18.90 20.68 -15.31
N ALA A 446 18.18 19.57 -15.37
CA ALA A 446 17.48 19.00 -14.23
C ALA A 446 17.79 17.50 -14.08
N VAL A 447 18.06 17.09 -12.85
CA VAL A 447 18.39 15.72 -12.44
C VAL A 447 17.15 15.09 -11.81
N TYR A 448 16.82 13.87 -12.22
CA TYR A 448 15.66 13.12 -11.72
C TYR A 448 15.87 11.61 -11.86
N PHE A 449 14.97 10.81 -11.28
CA PHE A 449 14.91 9.37 -11.56
C PHE A 449 13.98 9.07 -12.73
N GLY A 450 14.51 8.45 -13.78
CA GLY A 450 13.73 7.97 -14.91
C GLY A 450 13.08 6.61 -14.65
N ASP A 451 12.25 6.15 -15.61
CA ASP A 451 11.48 4.90 -15.52
C ASP A 451 12.32 3.62 -15.33
N ASN A 452 13.62 3.70 -15.61
CA ASN A 452 14.58 2.62 -15.42
C ASN A 452 15.19 2.57 -14.01
N ASP A 453 14.68 3.37 -13.06
CA ASP A 453 15.18 3.48 -11.69
C ASP A 453 16.67 3.89 -11.67
N ARG A 454 17.01 4.86 -12.53
CA ARG A 454 18.35 5.46 -12.60
C ARG A 454 18.26 6.98 -12.64
N LEU A 455 19.29 7.62 -12.12
CA LEU A 455 19.46 9.06 -12.25
C LEU A 455 19.71 9.44 -13.72
N MET A 456 18.86 10.32 -14.21
CA MET A 456 18.87 10.90 -15.54
C MET A 456 19.02 12.42 -15.45
N VAL A 457 19.52 13.02 -16.53
CA VAL A 457 19.67 14.47 -16.70
C VAL A 457 18.86 14.88 -17.91
N LEU A 458 18.00 15.89 -17.73
CA LEU A 458 17.32 16.60 -18.82
C LEU A 458 17.98 17.97 -18.99
N THR A 459 18.55 18.23 -20.16
CA THR A 459 19.19 19.52 -20.47
C THR A 459 18.17 20.52 -21.01
N ARG A 460 18.50 21.83 -21.01
CA ARG A 460 17.68 22.86 -21.66
C ARG A 460 17.41 22.62 -23.15
N ALA A 461 18.31 21.91 -23.83
CA ALA A 461 18.12 21.54 -25.24
C ALA A 461 17.14 20.36 -25.44
N GLY A 462 16.54 19.83 -24.36
CA GLY A 462 15.63 18.69 -24.40
C GLY A 462 16.35 17.34 -24.52
N THR A 463 17.67 17.29 -24.31
CA THR A 463 18.42 16.04 -24.36
C THR A 463 18.32 15.32 -23.03
N VAL A 464 18.01 14.01 -23.07
CA VAL A 464 17.97 13.14 -21.90
C VAL A 464 19.15 12.17 -21.93
N GLU A 465 19.94 12.15 -20.87
CA GLU A 465 21.10 11.26 -20.74
C GLU A 465 21.27 10.72 -19.31
N SER A 466 22.12 9.71 -19.12
CA SER A 466 22.39 9.20 -17.77
C SER A 466 23.21 10.20 -16.97
N PHE A 467 22.86 10.41 -15.70
CA PHE A 467 23.59 11.29 -14.81
C PHE A 467 25.08 10.93 -14.72
N VAL A 468 25.42 9.65 -14.67
CA VAL A 468 26.82 9.21 -14.54
C VAL A 468 27.68 9.62 -15.74
N SER A 469 27.12 9.62 -16.96
CA SER A 469 27.85 10.00 -18.18
C SER A 469 27.79 11.49 -18.50
N SER A 470 26.82 12.21 -17.92
CA SER A 470 26.60 13.62 -18.20
C SER A 470 27.70 14.51 -17.61
N PRO A 471 28.12 15.59 -18.30
CA PRO A 471 29.02 16.59 -17.71
C PRO A 471 28.42 17.25 -16.45
N PHE A 472 27.10 17.23 -16.30
CA PHE A 472 26.40 17.78 -15.14
C PHE A 472 26.65 16.99 -13.85
N ASN A 473 27.27 15.81 -13.88
CA ASN A 473 27.67 15.09 -12.67
C ASN A 473 28.71 15.84 -11.81
N GLN A 474 29.44 16.78 -12.43
CA GLN A 474 30.43 17.65 -11.80
C GLN A 474 29.94 19.10 -11.69
N GLN A 475 28.79 19.44 -12.27
CA GLN A 475 28.24 20.80 -12.36
C GLN A 475 26.83 20.88 -11.76
N LEU A 476 26.62 20.21 -10.63
CA LEU A 476 25.32 20.20 -9.93
C LEU A 476 24.87 21.58 -9.44
N ASP A 477 25.77 22.57 -9.40
CA ASP A 477 25.48 23.98 -9.13
C ASP A 477 24.64 24.64 -10.22
N GLN A 478 24.67 24.08 -11.44
CA GLN A 478 23.85 24.55 -12.56
C GLN A 478 22.56 23.74 -12.74
N CYS A 479 22.28 22.80 -11.84
CA CYS A 479 21.18 21.86 -11.99
C CYS A 479 20.04 22.07 -10.98
N LEU A 480 18.84 21.72 -11.40
CA LEU A 480 17.74 21.38 -10.51
C LEU A 480 17.85 19.90 -10.13
N LEU A 481 17.41 19.52 -8.94
CA LEU A 481 17.31 18.12 -8.52
C LEU A 481 15.91 17.82 -8.00
N TYR A 482 15.25 16.82 -8.58
CA TYR A 482 13.99 16.30 -8.10
C TYR A 482 14.16 14.85 -7.63
N LEU A 483 13.76 14.60 -6.38
CA LEU A 483 13.66 13.26 -5.80
C LEU A 483 12.22 13.02 -5.36
N ASP A 484 11.58 12.01 -5.94
CA ASP A 484 10.26 11.54 -5.51
C ASP A 484 10.33 10.80 -4.16
N ASP A 485 9.16 10.38 -3.66
CA ASP A 485 9.05 9.69 -2.37
C ASP A 485 9.92 8.43 -2.28
N ALA A 486 9.98 7.64 -3.35
CA ALA A 486 10.77 6.41 -3.42
C ALA A 486 12.27 6.69 -3.30
N HIS A 487 12.72 7.69 -4.03
CA HIS A 487 14.14 7.98 -4.24
C HIS A 487 14.68 8.97 -3.21
N THR A 488 13.83 9.48 -2.31
CA THR A 488 14.29 10.17 -1.09
C THR A 488 15.02 9.23 -0.12
N ARG A 489 14.90 7.90 -0.29
CA ARG A 489 15.66 6.87 0.44
C ARG A 489 16.72 6.20 -0.45
N GLY A 490 17.90 5.90 0.08
CA GLY A 490 18.99 5.19 -0.62
C GLY A 490 19.79 5.99 -1.67
N THR A 491 19.39 7.21 -2.07
CA THR A 491 20.06 7.99 -3.12
C THR A 491 21.10 8.98 -2.59
N ASP A 492 22.35 8.92 -3.07
CA ASP A 492 23.38 9.90 -2.70
C ASP A 492 23.78 10.81 -3.88
N VAL A 493 23.42 12.09 -3.79
CA VAL A 493 23.81 13.14 -4.75
C VAL A 493 24.63 14.20 -4.03
N LYS A 494 25.84 14.49 -4.53
CA LYS A 494 26.78 15.44 -3.90
C LYS A 494 26.39 16.88 -4.24
N LEU A 495 25.51 17.46 -3.44
CA LEU A 495 25.04 18.83 -3.66
C LEU A 495 26.14 19.90 -3.38
N PRO A 496 26.20 20.98 -4.18
CA PRO A 496 27.03 22.18 -3.96
C PRO A 496 26.78 22.83 -2.59
N ARG A 497 27.58 23.82 -2.19
CA ARG A 497 27.26 24.59 -0.96
C ARG A 497 26.05 25.51 -1.19
N ASP A 498 25.43 25.95 -0.09
CA ASP A 498 24.41 27.00 -0.09
C ASP A 498 23.12 26.70 -0.89
N VAL A 499 22.83 25.41 -1.08
CA VAL A 499 21.63 24.91 -1.76
C VAL A 499 20.44 24.87 -0.80
N ARG A 500 19.29 25.39 -1.25
CA ARG A 500 18.00 25.29 -0.56
C ARG A 500 17.09 24.24 -1.21
N ALA A 501 16.42 23.44 -0.38
CA ALA A 501 15.46 22.44 -0.81
C ALA A 501 14.02 22.76 -0.39
N ALA A 502 13.05 22.50 -1.27
CA ALA A 502 11.65 22.33 -0.92
C ALA A 502 11.41 20.90 -0.44
N VAL A 503 10.69 20.75 0.67
CA VAL A 503 10.26 19.47 1.22
C VAL A 503 8.74 19.45 1.27
N THR A 504 8.13 18.53 0.53
CA THR A 504 6.67 18.34 0.58
C THR A 504 6.30 17.48 1.78
N LEU A 505 5.19 17.83 2.42
CA LEU A 505 4.59 17.08 3.51
C LEU A 505 3.30 16.46 3.00
N GLY A 506 3.11 15.19 3.29
CA GLY A 506 1.93 14.43 2.89
C GLY A 506 1.43 13.55 4.03
N PRO A 507 0.32 12.84 3.82
CA PRO A 507 -0.27 11.98 4.84
C PRO A 507 0.72 10.92 5.33
N LYS A 508 0.69 10.62 6.63
CA LYS A 508 1.46 9.51 7.24
C LYS A 508 2.99 9.66 7.13
N VAL A 509 3.50 10.86 6.86
CA VAL A 509 4.95 11.14 6.96
C VAL A 509 5.36 11.04 8.43
N THR A 510 6.20 10.05 8.74
CA THR A 510 6.80 9.84 10.07
C THR A 510 8.08 10.66 10.23
N LYS A 511 8.59 10.77 11.46
CA LYS A 511 9.84 11.49 11.75
C LYS A 511 10.99 10.94 10.92
N ASP A 512 11.17 9.62 10.90
CA ASP A 512 12.27 9.00 10.15
C ASP A 512 12.18 9.26 8.64
N ARG A 513 10.97 9.18 8.05
CA ARG A 513 10.76 9.53 6.64
C ARG A 513 11.16 10.98 6.35
N LEU A 514 10.80 11.91 7.23
CA LEU A 514 11.12 13.33 7.04
C LEU A 514 12.63 13.63 7.23
N VAL A 515 13.26 13.06 8.25
CA VAL A 515 14.50 13.62 8.84
C VAL A 515 15.79 12.88 8.47
N GLN A 516 15.79 11.55 8.36
CA GLN A 516 16.96 10.70 8.71
C GLN A 516 18.31 11.05 8.04
N GLY A 517 19.40 11.08 8.81
CA GLY A 517 20.77 11.04 8.24
C GLY A 517 21.85 10.62 9.24
N TRP A 518 22.83 9.84 8.78
CA TRP A 518 24.01 9.38 9.53
C TRP A 518 25.21 10.35 9.40
N PHE A 519 25.72 11.07 10.38
CA PHE A 519 26.95 11.88 10.16
C PHE A 519 28.17 11.25 10.84
N ILE A 520 29.24 10.92 10.07
CA ILE A 520 30.58 10.64 10.62
C ILE A 520 31.44 11.90 10.41
N PRO A 521 32.10 12.45 11.43
CA PRO A 521 33.08 13.50 11.24
C PRO A 521 34.45 12.90 10.85
N PHE A 522 34.88 13.10 9.58
CA PHE A 522 36.26 12.93 9.01
C PHE A 522 36.88 11.51 8.83
N PRO A 523 37.85 11.30 7.89
CA PRO A 523 37.83 11.51 6.43
C PRO A 523 37.88 10.15 5.64
N PRO A 524 38.15 10.15 4.32
CA PRO A 524 37.31 9.52 3.31
C PRO A 524 37.48 8.00 3.19
N ILE A 525 36.47 7.22 3.57
CA ILE A 525 36.32 5.85 3.06
C ILE A 525 34.92 5.73 2.47
N SER A 526 34.88 5.39 1.18
CA SER A 526 33.68 5.11 0.42
C SER A 526 32.96 3.89 1.00
N VAL A 527 31.95 4.14 1.83
CA VAL A 527 30.95 3.13 2.20
C VAL A 527 29.58 3.77 2.00
N ALA A 528 28.71 3.04 1.31
CA ALA A 528 27.38 3.50 0.89
C ALA A 528 26.55 3.96 2.10
N HIS A 529 25.82 5.04 1.89
CA HIS A 529 25.43 5.98 2.93
C HIS A 529 23.89 5.99 3.12
N MET A 530 23.42 5.72 4.35
CA MET A 530 22.01 5.64 4.82
C MET A 530 21.43 6.97 5.37
N TYR A 531 20.49 7.58 4.64
CA TYR A 531 19.87 8.91 4.91
C TYR A 531 18.43 8.94 4.34
N SER A 532 17.60 9.94 4.63
CA SER A 532 16.22 10.21 4.18
C SER A 532 15.98 11.71 4.04
N GLY A 533 14.89 12.07 3.34
CA GLY A 533 14.28 13.40 3.23
C GLY A 533 15.25 14.57 3.36
N CYS A 534 15.13 15.32 4.45
CA CYS A 534 15.90 16.55 4.68
C CYS A 534 17.42 16.34 4.71
N MET A 535 17.92 15.20 5.17
CA MET A 535 19.36 14.92 5.25
C MET A 535 19.97 14.46 3.92
N ARG A 536 19.20 14.45 2.82
CA ARG A 536 19.77 14.53 1.47
C ARG A 536 20.57 15.81 1.29
N MET A 537 20.21 16.85 2.03
CA MET A 537 21.01 18.04 2.22
C MET A 537 22.16 17.74 3.19
N ARG A 538 23.24 17.11 2.70
CA ARG A 538 24.36 16.63 3.54
C ARG A 538 25.06 17.70 4.36
N LYS A 539 24.91 18.96 3.97
CA LYS A 539 25.44 20.12 4.68
C LYS A 539 24.31 20.95 5.31
N LEU A 540 23.23 20.31 5.76
CA LEU A 540 22.13 20.97 6.48
C LEU A 540 22.66 21.66 7.74
N GLY A 541 22.39 22.96 7.88
CA GLY A 541 23.01 23.78 8.92
C GLY A 541 24.50 24.09 8.67
N ASN A 542 25.00 23.86 7.47
CA ASN A 542 26.34 24.23 7.04
C ASN A 542 26.33 24.67 5.56
N GLY A 543 25.47 25.65 5.27
CA GLY A 543 25.17 26.16 3.93
C GLY A 543 23.85 25.63 3.37
N HIS A 544 23.54 24.34 3.53
CA HIS A 544 22.23 23.86 3.08
C HIS A 544 21.09 24.24 4.02
N SER A 545 19.93 24.50 3.44
CA SER A 545 18.68 24.81 4.14
C SER A 545 17.47 24.11 3.48
N VAL A 546 16.35 24.07 4.18
CA VAL A 546 15.09 23.47 3.74
C VAL A 546 13.91 24.42 3.96
N MET A 547 12.88 24.26 3.17
CA MET A 547 11.59 24.94 3.29
C MET A 547 10.46 23.92 3.12
N PHE A 548 9.44 23.99 3.97
CA PHE A 548 8.37 22.99 3.97
C PHE A 548 7.11 23.49 3.26
N PHE A 549 6.47 22.58 2.54
CA PHE A 549 5.20 22.80 1.87
C PHE A 549 4.22 21.70 2.27
N ALA A 550 2.97 22.06 2.56
CA ALA A 550 1.94 21.09 2.94
C ALA A 550 0.61 21.44 2.26
N PRO A 551 -0.18 20.46 1.79
CA PRO A 551 -1.56 20.73 1.40
C PRO A 551 -2.41 21.05 2.66
N LEU A 552 -3.60 21.63 2.45
CA LEU A 552 -4.47 22.10 3.53
C LEU A 552 -4.82 21.02 4.57
N GLU A 553 -5.02 19.77 4.14
CA GLU A 553 -5.28 18.64 5.05
C GLU A 553 -4.14 18.44 6.07
N ILE A 554 -2.89 18.54 5.60
CA ILE A 554 -1.70 18.35 6.41
C ILE A 554 -1.44 19.58 7.26
N ASP A 555 -1.65 20.78 6.74
CA ASP A 555 -1.61 22.02 7.53
C ASP A 555 -2.57 21.96 8.73
N ARG A 556 -3.82 21.55 8.51
CA ARG A 556 -4.81 21.36 9.58
C ARG A 556 -4.37 20.31 10.61
N SER A 557 -3.75 19.23 10.15
CA SER A 557 -3.22 18.18 11.01
C SER A 557 -2.04 18.67 11.87
N ILE A 558 -1.13 19.47 11.28
CA ILE A 558 -0.02 20.12 11.99
C ILE A 558 -0.55 21.10 13.03
N ARG A 559 -1.49 21.97 12.66
CA ARG A 559 -2.12 22.94 13.59
C ARG A 559 -2.82 22.24 14.75
N LYS A 560 -3.57 21.18 14.46
CA LYS A 560 -4.23 20.36 15.49
C LYS A 560 -3.23 19.75 16.46
N ALA A 561 -2.14 19.16 15.95
CA ALA A 561 -1.05 18.62 16.77
C ALA A 561 -0.36 19.70 17.62
N ALA A 562 -0.22 20.91 17.05
CA ALA A 562 0.38 22.06 17.72
C ALA A 562 -0.56 22.78 18.69
N LYS A 563 -1.87 22.49 18.65
CA LYS A 563 -2.95 23.24 19.32
C LYS A 563 -2.99 24.71 18.88
N LYS A 564 -2.86 24.94 17.58
CA LYS A 564 -2.88 26.26 16.93
C LYS A 564 -4.21 26.54 16.24
N THR A 565 -4.59 27.81 16.20
CA THR A 565 -5.72 28.30 15.41
C THR A 565 -5.28 28.56 13.95
N GLU A 566 -6.22 28.97 13.10
CA GLU A 566 -5.92 29.31 11.69
C GLU A 566 -5.05 30.57 11.56
N SER A 567 -5.14 31.51 12.50
CA SER A 567 -4.36 32.76 12.48
C SER A 567 -2.90 32.57 12.93
N ASP A 568 -2.60 31.51 13.67
CA ASP A 568 -1.26 31.28 14.20
C ASP A 568 -0.28 30.87 13.09
N ALA A 569 0.92 31.45 13.08
CA ALA A 569 1.96 31.02 12.15
C ALA A 569 2.46 29.61 12.49
N VAL A 570 2.48 28.70 11.52
CA VAL A 570 3.09 27.37 11.64
C VAL A 570 4.61 27.51 11.62
N LYS A 571 5.29 26.83 12.55
CA LYS A 571 6.75 26.81 12.70
C LYS A 571 7.27 25.39 12.54
N ILE A 572 8.57 25.24 12.32
CA ILE A 572 9.21 23.93 12.15
C ILE A 572 9.02 23.01 13.36
N ILE A 573 8.99 23.57 14.58
CA ILE A 573 8.71 22.79 15.79
C ILE A 573 7.32 22.14 15.77
N ASP A 574 6.34 22.76 15.10
CA ASP A 574 4.99 22.21 14.97
C ASP A 574 4.96 21.05 13.99
N ILE A 575 5.68 21.17 12.87
CA ILE A 575 5.86 20.10 11.89
C ILE A 575 6.55 18.90 12.55
N LEU A 576 7.63 19.15 13.30
CA LEU A 576 8.36 18.11 14.05
C LEU A 576 7.47 17.42 15.09
N ARG A 577 6.64 18.18 15.82
CA ARG A 577 5.66 17.61 16.75
C ARG A 577 4.65 16.73 16.03
N TRP A 578 4.12 17.19 14.89
CA TRP A 578 3.17 16.43 14.09
C TRP A 578 3.78 15.11 13.60
N VAL A 579 4.95 15.11 12.95
CA VAL A 579 5.57 13.85 12.47
C VAL A 579 5.96 12.89 13.59
N MET A 580 6.27 13.39 14.80
CA MET A 580 6.48 12.54 15.97
C MET A 580 5.16 11.87 16.42
N LEU A 581 4.05 12.61 16.41
CA LEU A 581 2.72 12.03 16.69
C LEU A 581 2.30 11.04 15.60
N GLU A 582 2.60 11.31 14.33
CA GLU A 582 2.40 10.34 13.23
C GLU A 582 3.24 9.08 13.43
N THR A 583 4.46 9.21 13.94
CA THR A 583 5.34 8.07 14.29
C THR A 583 4.73 7.23 15.40
N CYS A 584 4.29 7.86 16.50
CA CYS A 584 3.60 7.18 17.60
C CYS A 584 2.32 6.48 17.12
N SER A 585 1.55 7.16 16.28
CA SER A 585 0.35 6.62 15.65
C SER A 585 0.70 5.39 14.81
N ASP A 586 1.67 5.47 13.89
CA ASP A 586 2.08 4.35 13.04
C ASP A 586 2.56 3.14 13.87
N ILE A 587 3.31 3.36 14.94
CA ILE A 587 3.74 2.30 15.88
C ILE A 587 2.54 1.63 16.54
N GLN A 588 1.61 2.41 17.11
CA GLN A 588 0.40 1.88 17.75
C GLN A 588 -0.47 1.10 16.77
N HIS A 589 -0.59 1.58 15.53
CA HIS A 589 -1.31 0.94 14.43
C HIS A 589 -0.66 -0.34 13.91
N ARG A 590 0.61 -0.59 14.24
CA ARG A 590 1.35 -1.79 13.82
C ARG A 590 1.51 -2.80 14.94
N ALA A 591 1.33 -2.39 16.18
CA ALA A 591 1.51 -3.22 17.36
C ALA A 591 0.62 -4.48 17.35
N HIS A 592 -0.57 -4.43 16.75
CA HIS A 592 -1.45 -5.61 16.59
C HIS A 592 -0.86 -6.62 15.61
N GLN A 593 -0.39 -6.16 14.45
CA GLN A 593 0.26 -7.02 13.47
C GLN A 593 1.55 -7.63 14.04
N TRP A 594 2.32 -6.85 14.80
CA TRP A 594 3.49 -7.32 15.52
C TRP A 594 3.14 -8.45 16.49
N ALA A 595 2.07 -8.30 17.28
CA ALA A 595 1.61 -9.29 18.24
C ALA A 595 1.12 -10.58 17.57
N ASP A 596 0.36 -10.47 16.47
CA ASP A 596 -0.06 -11.60 15.63
C ASP A 596 1.15 -12.39 15.11
N GLN A 597 2.15 -11.69 14.58
CA GLN A 597 3.37 -12.31 14.06
C GLN A 597 4.19 -13.00 15.14
N GLY A 598 4.37 -12.36 16.30
CA GLY A 598 5.09 -12.93 17.43
C GLY A 598 4.41 -14.17 18.00
N PHE A 599 3.08 -14.14 18.16
CA PHE A 599 2.31 -15.30 18.62
C PHE A 599 2.38 -16.47 17.63
N ASP A 600 2.18 -16.20 16.34
CA ASP A 600 2.31 -17.22 15.30
C ASP A 600 3.71 -17.86 15.29
N HIS A 601 4.76 -17.03 15.32
CA HIS A 601 6.14 -17.49 15.37
C HIS A 601 6.38 -18.39 16.58
N GLY A 602 5.95 -17.98 17.78
CA GLY A 602 6.10 -18.76 19.01
C GLY A 602 5.46 -20.14 18.91
N ASN A 603 4.22 -20.23 18.40
CA ASN A 603 3.53 -21.49 18.21
C ASN A 603 4.26 -22.41 17.21
N ARG A 604 4.70 -21.85 16.08
CA ARG A 604 5.43 -22.59 15.05
C ARG A 604 6.78 -23.09 15.56
N ALA A 605 7.52 -22.27 16.30
CA ALA A 605 8.81 -22.63 16.89
C ALA A 605 8.66 -23.74 17.95
N SER A 606 7.63 -23.67 18.80
CA SER A 606 7.33 -24.72 19.78
C SER A 606 7.04 -26.05 19.10
N ALA A 607 6.14 -26.05 18.10
CA ALA A 607 5.81 -27.24 17.33
C ALA A 607 7.04 -27.82 16.59
N TRP A 608 7.90 -26.94 16.04
CA TRP A 608 9.14 -27.38 15.39
C TRP A 608 10.11 -28.06 16.35
N SER A 609 10.28 -27.51 17.56
CA SER A 609 11.11 -28.10 18.61
C SER A 609 10.57 -29.46 19.06
N GLU A 610 9.26 -29.56 19.30
CA GLU A 610 8.60 -30.82 19.66
C GLU A 610 8.73 -31.88 18.56
N PHE A 611 8.59 -31.49 17.29
CA PHE A 611 8.77 -32.38 16.15
C PHE A 611 10.22 -32.87 16.06
N CYS A 612 11.20 -31.98 16.21
CA CYS A 612 12.61 -32.35 16.20
C CYS A 612 12.99 -33.27 17.38
N GLY A 613 12.33 -33.09 18.53
CA GLY A 613 12.46 -33.97 19.70
C GLY A 613 11.64 -35.26 19.62
N GLY A 614 10.95 -35.52 18.50
CA GLY A 614 10.14 -36.74 18.30
C GLY A 614 8.85 -36.80 19.12
N LYS A 615 8.40 -35.68 19.70
CA LYS A 615 7.21 -35.60 20.56
C LYS A 615 5.91 -35.50 19.77
N ILE A 616 5.96 -34.89 18.58
CA ILE A 616 4.81 -34.78 17.68
C ILE A 616 5.13 -35.38 16.31
N SER A 617 4.09 -35.88 15.63
CA SER A 617 4.18 -36.37 14.25
C SER A 617 4.22 -35.21 13.25
N SER A 618 4.40 -35.55 11.96
CA SER A 618 4.27 -34.57 10.87
C SER A 618 2.87 -33.94 10.82
N ASP A 619 1.81 -34.65 11.21
CA ASP A 619 0.45 -34.09 11.29
C ASP A 619 0.31 -33.10 12.43
N GLY A 620 0.96 -33.39 13.57
CA GLY A 620 1.08 -32.45 14.68
C GLY A 620 1.76 -31.15 14.23
N LEU A 621 2.90 -31.28 13.54
CA LEU A 621 3.62 -30.14 12.96
C LEU A 621 2.75 -29.36 11.95
N ALA A 622 2.01 -30.06 11.10
CA ALA A 622 1.12 -29.47 10.11
C ALA A 622 0.06 -28.58 10.74
N SER A 623 -0.52 -29.00 11.86
CA SER A 623 -1.60 -28.24 12.52
C SER A 623 -1.17 -26.87 13.04
N SER A 624 0.12 -26.69 13.39
CA SER A 624 0.68 -25.40 13.81
C SER A 624 1.23 -24.57 12.65
N TRP A 625 1.77 -25.21 11.60
CA TRP A 625 2.42 -24.51 10.48
C TRP A 625 1.46 -24.15 9.33
N LEU A 626 0.35 -24.89 9.17
CA LEU A 626 -0.68 -24.61 8.17
C LEU A 626 -1.82 -23.79 8.78
N GLN A 627 -1.80 -22.49 8.51
CA GLN A 627 -2.89 -21.59 8.89
C GLN A 627 -4.00 -21.59 7.85
N ARG A 628 -5.24 -21.37 8.28
CA ARG A 628 -6.35 -21.13 7.36
C ARG A 628 -6.19 -19.78 6.65
N GLU A 629 -6.24 -19.79 5.32
CA GLU A 629 -6.16 -18.58 4.49
C GLU A 629 -7.56 -18.08 4.12
N ALA A 630 -8.37 -18.97 3.54
CA ALA A 630 -9.74 -18.65 3.17
C ALA A 630 -10.65 -18.47 4.38
N LYS A 631 -11.34 -17.33 4.44
CA LYS A 631 -12.30 -16.97 5.49
C LYS A 631 -13.68 -16.76 4.89
N SER A 632 -14.72 -17.27 5.54
CA SER A 632 -16.08 -16.98 5.13
C SER A 632 -16.47 -15.54 5.47
N LEU A 633 -17.51 -15.01 4.82
CA LEU A 633 -18.12 -13.72 5.14
C LEU A 633 -18.57 -13.68 6.60
N GLU A 634 -19.10 -14.79 7.14
CA GLU A 634 -19.48 -14.92 8.55
C GLU A 634 -18.27 -14.76 9.48
N GLU A 635 -17.14 -15.39 9.15
CA GLU A 635 -15.92 -15.26 9.95
C GLU A 635 -15.32 -13.85 9.89
N MET A 636 -15.54 -13.13 8.80
CA MET A 636 -15.00 -11.77 8.62
C MET A 636 -15.89 -10.67 9.19
N TYR A 637 -17.21 -10.77 8.99
CA TYR A 637 -18.18 -9.71 9.26
C TYR A 637 -19.35 -10.13 10.14
N GLY A 638 -19.47 -11.43 10.42
CA GLY A 638 -20.45 -11.95 11.36
C GLY A 638 -20.17 -11.49 12.78
N LEU A 639 -21.11 -11.77 13.67
CA LEU A 639 -21.07 -11.29 15.06
C LEU A 639 -20.29 -12.27 15.93
N ASN A 640 -18.98 -12.17 15.82
CA ASN A 640 -18.08 -12.94 16.67
C ASN A 640 -17.96 -12.27 18.05
N PRO A 641 -18.09 -13.02 19.15
CA PRO A 641 -17.87 -12.46 20.48
C PRO A 641 -16.45 -11.93 20.57
N PRO A 642 -16.22 -10.77 21.22
CA PRO A 642 -14.89 -10.22 21.37
C PRO A 642 -14.04 -11.20 22.19
N ARG A 643 -13.10 -11.88 21.53
CA ARG A 643 -12.10 -12.72 22.19
C ARG A 643 -10.86 -11.89 22.49
N GLU A 644 -10.24 -12.12 23.64
CA GLU A 644 -8.91 -11.56 23.89
C GLU A 644 -7.91 -12.15 22.89
N HIS A 645 -6.96 -11.33 22.46
CA HIS A 645 -5.98 -11.72 21.48
C HIS A 645 -4.99 -12.73 22.11
N PRO A 646 -4.73 -13.88 21.48
CA PRO A 646 -3.90 -14.93 22.08
C PRO A 646 -2.49 -14.48 22.48
N ALA A 647 -1.89 -13.51 21.79
CA ALA A 647 -0.63 -12.90 22.21
C ALA A 647 -0.64 -12.34 23.66
N PHE A 648 -1.80 -12.02 24.24
CA PHE A 648 -1.90 -11.55 25.62
C PHE A 648 -1.79 -12.69 26.65
N GLU A 649 -1.82 -13.95 26.20
CA GLU A 649 -1.51 -15.12 27.03
C GLU A 649 0.00 -15.27 27.23
N ILE A 650 0.82 -14.69 26.33
CA ILE A 650 2.29 -14.72 26.40
C ILE A 650 2.78 -13.47 27.14
N ALA A 651 3.41 -13.66 28.31
CA ALA A 651 3.81 -12.57 29.21
C ALA A 651 4.70 -11.50 28.52
N GLU A 652 5.70 -11.92 27.74
CA GLU A 652 6.60 -11.00 27.02
C GLU A 652 5.86 -10.14 25.98
N LEU A 653 4.98 -10.77 25.18
CA LEU A 653 4.19 -10.07 24.17
C LEU A 653 3.18 -9.13 24.84
N LYS A 654 2.49 -9.59 25.90
CA LYS A 654 1.58 -8.77 26.70
C LYS A 654 2.26 -7.52 27.26
N GLN A 655 3.42 -7.69 27.89
CA GLN A 655 4.17 -6.58 28.47
C GLN A 655 4.55 -5.55 27.40
N LYS A 656 5.04 -6.00 26.24
CA LYS A 656 5.39 -5.10 25.13
C LYS A 656 4.17 -4.41 24.54
N CYS A 657 3.06 -5.13 24.34
CA CYS A 657 1.79 -4.58 23.90
C CYS A 657 1.29 -3.48 24.86
N MET A 658 1.36 -3.70 26.17
CA MET A 658 0.99 -2.70 27.17
C MET A 658 1.89 -1.45 27.10
N GLN A 659 3.21 -1.62 26.95
CA GLN A 659 4.15 -0.50 26.74
C GLN A 659 3.81 0.31 25.48
N LEU A 660 3.29 -0.35 24.44
CA LEU A 660 2.84 0.26 23.19
C LEU A 660 1.42 0.87 23.28
N GLY A 661 0.79 0.87 24.46
CA GLY A 661 -0.55 1.42 24.67
C GLY A 661 -1.70 0.48 24.29
N LEU A 662 -1.43 -0.81 24.07
CA LEU A 662 -2.45 -1.83 23.87
C LEU A 662 -2.85 -2.47 25.21
N CYS A 663 -3.74 -1.82 25.96
CA CYS A 663 -4.17 -2.32 27.27
C CYS A 663 -5.13 -3.52 27.17
N HIS A 664 -5.98 -3.55 26.14
CA HIS A 664 -6.90 -4.65 25.83
C HIS A 664 -6.91 -4.89 24.32
N CYS A 665 -6.70 -6.15 23.90
CA CYS A 665 -6.79 -6.53 22.51
C CYS A 665 -7.99 -7.45 22.32
N ARG A 666 -9.15 -6.88 22.02
CA ARG A 666 -10.27 -7.65 21.50
C ARG A 666 -9.95 -7.98 20.04
N ARG A 667 -10.11 -9.23 19.60
CA ARG A 667 -10.28 -9.61 18.20
C ARG A 667 -11.55 -8.94 17.69
N LEU A 668 -11.47 -7.65 17.40
CA LEU A 668 -12.47 -6.95 16.61
C LEU A 668 -12.19 -7.33 15.17
N GLY A 669 -13.13 -8.02 14.53
CA GLY A 669 -13.04 -8.36 13.11
C GLY A 669 -12.60 -7.14 12.31
N TRP A 670 -11.52 -7.29 11.54
CA TRP A 670 -10.94 -6.35 10.57
C TRP A 670 -10.54 -4.92 11.03
N THR A 671 -11.29 -4.28 11.93
CA THR A 671 -11.24 -2.84 12.24
C THR A 671 -9.95 -2.32 12.86
N LYS A 672 -9.14 -3.21 13.47
CA LYS A 672 -7.78 -2.88 13.93
C LYS A 672 -6.66 -3.55 13.15
N SER A 673 -6.91 -4.53 12.26
CA SER A 673 -5.86 -5.09 11.38
C SER A 673 -5.61 -4.13 10.20
N ARG A 674 -5.26 -2.88 10.50
CA ARG A 674 -5.09 -1.79 9.54
C ARG A 674 -3.84 -2.03 8.70
N ARG A 675 -3.99 -1.83 7.39
CA ARG A 675 -3.07 -2.17 6.29
C ARG A 675 -3.13 -3.63 5.89
N GLY A 676 -3.70 -3.84 4.71
CA GLY A 676 -3.64 -5.10 3.99
C GLY A 676 -2.23 -5.63 4.10
N LYS A 677 -2.11 -6.81 4.74
CA LYS A 677 -0.84 -7.52 4.86
C LYS A 677 -0.14 -7.37 3.52
N LEU A 678 1.04 -6.75 3.49
CA LEU A 678 1.82 -6.65 2.27
C LEU A 678 2.32 -8.07 2.03
N ILE A 679 1.50 -8.89 1.38
CA ILE A 679 1.77 -10.30 1.26
C ILE A 679 2.74 -10.46 0.12
N THR A 680 4.01 -10.73 0.42
CA THR A 680 4.93 -11.18 -0.63
C THR A 680 4.55 -12.62 -0.94
N ARG A 681 3.78 -12.86 -2.01
CA ARG A 681 3.41 -14.21 -2.44
C ARG A 681 4.57 -14.83 -3.20
N TRP A 682 5.02 -15.99 -2.75
CA TRP A 682 5.80 -16.90 -3.57
C TRP A 682 4.89 -18.02 -4.04
N ASN A 683 4.40 -17.93 -5.27
CA ASN A 683 3.66 -19.01 -5.92
C ASN A 683 4.62 -20.15 -6.31
N ALA A 684 5.04 -21.00 -5.38
CA ALA A 684 5.43 -22.35 -5.77
C ALA A 684 4.13 -23.17 -5.85
N LYS A 685 3.61 -23.36 -7.05
CA LYS A 685 2.53 -24.31 -7.29
C LYS A 685 3.07 -25.69 -6.90
N SER A 686 2.67 -26.26 -5.77
CA SER A 686 2.80 -27.70 -5.56
C SER A 686 1.87 -28.37 -6.59
N LYS A 687 2.43 -28.78 -7.72
CA LYS A 687 1.69 -29.52 -8.73
C LYS A 687 1.34 -30.89 -8.15
N SER A 688 0.14 -31.04 -7.59
CA SER A 688 -0.53 -32.33 -7.56
C SER A 688 -1.11 -32.61 -8.96
N ARG A 689 -0.25 -32.86 -9.96
CA ARG A 689 -0.70 -33.46 -11.22
C ARG A 689 0.26 -34.52 -11.71
N GLY A 690 -0.32 -35.70 -11.92
CA GLY A 690 0.29 -36.87 -12.53
C GLY A 690 1.07 -36.55 -13.79
N ARG A 691 2.16 -37.31 -13.93
CA ARG A 691 3.03 -37.53 -15.10
C ARG A 691 2.62 -36.79 -16.38
N ARG A 692 3.43 -35.81 -16.77
CA ARG A 692 3.98 -35.71 -18.13
C ARG A 692 5.33 -34.98 -18.08
N LYS A 693 6.39 -35.73 -18.38
CA LYS A 693 7.79 -35.29 -18.41
C LYS A 693 7.97 -34.20 -19.48
N ARG A 694 8.37 -33.00 -19.07
CA ARG A 694 9.22 -32.11 -19.89
C ARG A 694 10.41 -31.69 -19.03
N LYS A 695 11.60 -32.19 -19.38
CA LYS A 695 12.89 -31.85 -18.77
C LYS A 695 13.08 -30.34 -18.88
N ARG A 696 13.13 -29.62 -17.76
CA ARG A 696 13.74 -28.28 -17.65
C ARG A 696 14.87 -28.39 -16.64
N ARG A 697 16.05 -27.90 -17.04
CA ARG A 697 17.31 -27.91 -16.26
C ARG A 697 17.15 -27.15 -14.93
N PRO A 698 17.89 -27.52 -13.87
CA PRO A 698 17.81 -26.82 -12.59
C PRO A 698 18.34 -25.39 -12.73
N ILE A 699 17.52 -24.42 -12.34
CA ILE A 699 17.89 -23.02 -12.23
C ILE A 699 18.57 -22.86 -10.86
N ALA A 700 19.84 -22.46 -10.88
CA ALA A 700 20.58 -22.09 -9.68
C ALA A 700 19.96 -20.85 -9.03
N PHE A 701 19.83 -20.88 -7.71
CA PHE A 701 19.39 -19.73 -6.92
C PHE A 701 20.56 -18.76 -6.73
N THR A 702 20.59 -17.70 -7.54
CA THR A 702 21.45 -16.55 -7.28
C THR A 702 20.63 -15.46 -6.60
N VAL A 703 20.86 -15.26 -5.31
CA VAL A 703 20.50 -13.99 -4.64
C VAL A 703 21.55 -12.99 -5.11
N THR A 704 21.24 -12.22 -6.15
CA THR A 704 22.08 -11.08 -6.53
C THR A 704 21.87 -9.97 -5.51
N SER A 705 22.73 -9.90 -4.49
CA SER A 705 23.06 -8.59 -3.93
C SER A 705 23.80 -7.83 -5.03
N LYS A 706 23.34 -6.62 -5.37
CA LYS A 706 24.17 -5.67 -6.10
C LYS A 706 25.30 -5.32 -5.13
N HIS A 707 26.42 -6.03 -5.15
CA HIS A 707 27.78 -5.61 -4.78
C HIS A 707 28.68 -6.85 -4.92
N SER A 708 29.26 -7.02 -6.11
CA SER A 708 30.29 -8.01 -6.38
C SER A 708 31.60 -7.61 -5.69
N PHE A 709 31.81 -8.06 -4.45
CA PHE A 709 33.15 -8.08 -3.86
C PHE A 709 33.90 -9.30 -4.41
N ARG A 710 34.88 -9.05 -5.29
CA ARG A 710 35.92 -10.05 -5.60
C ARG A 710 36.80 -10.19 -4.35
N LEU A 711 36.63 -11.28 -3.60
CA LEU A 711 37.60 -11.71 -2.60
C LEU A 711 38.86 -12.18 -3.32
N GLY A 712 39.88 -11.33 -3.35
CA GLY A 712 41.24 -11.74 -3.66
C GLY A 712 41.82 -12.50 -2.47
N LEU A 713 42.03 -13.81 -2.63
CA LEU A 713 42.82 -14.61 -1.70
C LEU A 713 44.28 -14.19 -1.85
N TYR A 714 44.80 -13.47 -0.86
CA TYR A 714 46.25 -13.38 -0.65
C TYR A 714 46.61 -14.39 0.44
N PRO A 715 47.53 -15.34 0.19
CA PRO A 715 48.12 -16.13 1.26
C PRO A 715 49.11 -15.24 2.01
N LEU A 716 49.06 -15.25 3.33
CA LEU A 716 50.08 -14.66 4.19
C LEU A 716 50.71 -15.78 5.04
N PRO A 717 52.01 -15.63 5.39
CA PRO A 717 52.95 -16.72 5.67
C PRO A 717 52.68 -17.49 6.95
#